data_AF-A0A960BYC4-F1
#
_entry.id   AF-A0A960BYC4-F1
#
_cell.length_a   1.000
_cell.length_b   1.000
_cell.length_c   1.000
_cell.angle_alpha   90.00
_cell.angle_beta   90.00
_cell.angle_gamma   90.00
#
_symmetry.space_group_name_H-M   'P 1'
#
loop_
_entity.id
_entity.type
_entity.pdbx_description
1 polymer ?
#
loop_
_entity_poly.entity_id
_entity_poly.type
_entity_poly.pdbx_seq_one_letter_code
_entity_poly.pdbx_strand_id
1 'polypeptide(L)'
;MPASVPAPRSAAASAPDLFSFFFSDGTADHPNAGVLGGNGYSWTEETCTNATGCNGGQAGLLYGNGGNGYAGGAGGSAGWFGNGGDGGDGVAWNPAVSVVGVGGSGGAGGSGGLFYGNGGDGGVGGDAIPLGSTGGKGGDGGETGLLSFFGDGGDGGAGGRASNGGAGGHGGSGGPLSLFANGGRGGAGGAGPVGGRGGNGGVGGLWLGNGGEGGEGGDGGGDGGWGGNVGLLSLFGSGGAGGPGGVGRSGLRGTFGIEPGSNGGDGASGGPGGAGGTGGNGSVVFGRGGNGGEGGPGGAGGTGGGGAVGPAGPEDVNGSTGGTGGAGGNGGTGGIGGARGGDAGTGRYFFFISSDGVAGNSGDGGVGGAGGAGGAGGAGGVGQDGADGDDQENGGAGTYGGAGGIGGAGGRGGAGGTGGAATETTGAGDGGAGGVGGAGGVGGPGGTPGSGGTGGTGANGGTGGPGGKGGTAGVGGSGGTGGVGGRGSETLAAGVGGAGGAGGVAGNGGEGSTGGTGGEPGDGGATGGTGAAGNGGNAANGGTGGNGGTGGPPGVSGGPGGGGGDGGAGGAGGRGGTPAEGGTPGQAGSFGSDGASGSPGTGLVAARIRAAAVGPALSQPVETAETTAMAATAMATGSVAQATITGPTGAGADFSQRFNYIFFNQAPTANPASSPSDPENGSITGRVNGSSNNGFAVTYTITEDVRYGTLDFDYTTGAFYYTPIDKLVAPGIVDQFTVTVNNGTAAELPGFLGAVQNWLHDTAIDLGLSQEDSIEKTITLTVDGTGDNPGVYGDIDNGKYWVKQSYENCTLMATAMSVAQLNGTVGVPSEAYMVALATATDSVASPGQKMYLAADIADGVAVEDAVVLLNTVFELEAATTKYPGTTDDNGDPVPATQQDGQMALRDLQAALATGKAAMATVASSGVWSAAINGEPSGTPNYFDADHEVAVIKVDLVTGRVFLNDSGPSYGKAMEVPIGAFMSAWQGNNYELTIISKPAAPSSE
;
A
#
# COMPACT_ATOMS: atom_id res chain seq x y z
N MET A 1 -14.56 -73.31 19.70
CA MET A 1 -14.36 -73.74 21.11
C MET A 1 -13.10 -74.58 21.15
N PRO A 2 -12.08 -74.34 22.00
CA PRO A 2 -11.90 -73.37 23.10
C PRO A 2 -10.76 -72.37 22.74
N ALA A 3 -10.24 -71.44 23.55
CA ALA A 3 -10.42 -71.03 24.94
C ALA A 3 -10.23 -69.51 25.02
N SER A 4 -11.05 -68.85 25.83
CA SER A 4 -10.97 -67.43 26.17
C SER A 4 -9.75 -67.13 27.06
N VAL A 5 -8.89 -66.23 26.61
CA VAL A 5 -7.92 -65.53 27.48
C VAL A 5 -8.62 -64.25 27.97
N PRO A 6 -8.71 -64.02 29.30
CA PRO A 6 -9.38 -62.83 29.83
C PRO A 6 -8.57 -61.58 29.51
N ALA A 7 -9.27 -60.55 29.02
CA ALA A 7 -8.74 -59.20 28.89
C ALA A 7 -8.24 -58.69 30.26
N PRO A 8 -7.13 -57.92 30.29
CA PRO A 8 -6.70 -57.28 31.53
C PRO A 8 -7.80 -56.38 32.07
N ARG A 9 -7.99 -56.45 33.39
CA ARG A 9 -8.92 -55.60 34.14
C ARG A 9 -8.63 -54.14 33.81
N SER A 10 -9.69 -53.40 33.45
CA SER A 10 -9.70 -51.93 33.53
C SER A 10 -9.15 -51.52 34.89
N ALA A 11 -8.04 -50.77 34.87
CA ALA A 11 -7.71 -49.93 36.01
C ALA A 11 -8.92 -49.01 36.19
N ALA A 12 -9.58 -49.09 37.35
CA ALA A 12 -10.57 -48.12 37.74
C ALA A 12 -9.89 -46.75 37.68
N ALA A 13 -10.42 -45.82 36.89
CA ALA A 13 -10.08 -44.42 37.02
C ALA A 13 -10.27 -44.06 38.50
N SER A 14 -9.18 -43.68 39.16
CA SER A 14 -9.23 -43.15 40.51
C SER A 14 -10.22 -41.99 40.51
N ALA A 15 -11.19 -41.99 41.43
CA ALA A 15 -11.95 -40.79 41.70
C ALA A 15 -10.96 -39.63 41.92
N PRO A 16 -11.19 -38.44 41.33
CA PRO A 16 -10.29 -37.31 41.52
C PRO A 16 -10.08 -37.09 43.01
N ASP A 17 -8.82 -36.90 43.41
CA ASP A 17 -8.46 -36.63 44.79
C ASP A 17 -9.29 -35.43 45.29
N LEU A 18 -9.82 -35.51 46.51
CA LEU A 18 -10.58 -34.41 47.13
C LEU A 18 -9.76 -33.12 47.11
N PHE A 19 -8.44 -33.21 47.19
CA PHE A 19 -7.55 -32.06 47.02
C PHE A 19 -7.66 -31.46 45.61
N SER A 20 -7.61 -32.27 44.55
CA SER A 20 -7.76 -31.80 43.16
C SER A 20 -9.14 -31.22 42.84
N PHE A 21 -10.20 -31.62 43.55
CA PHE A 21 -11.51 -30.99 43.40
C PHE A 21 -11.52 -29.53 43.88
N PHE A 22 -10.76 -29.22 44.94
CA PHE A 22 -10.66 -27.88 45.49
C PHE A 22 -9.51 -27.07 44.89
N PHE A 23 -8.40 -27.71 44.56
CA PHE A 23 -7.17 -27.11 44.06
C PHE A 23 -6.65 -27.86 42.84
N SER A 24 -7.00 -27.40 41.65
CA SER A 24 -6.48 -27.92 40.39
C SER A 24 -6.60 -26.87 39.30
N ASP A 25 -5.69 -26.92 38.33
CA ASP A 25 -5.88 -26.21 37.08
C ASP A 25 -6.92 -26.94 36.22
N GLY A 26 -7.56 -26.20 35.32
CA GLY A 26 -8.46 -26.75 34.32
C GLY A 26 -7.72 -27.60 33.29
N THR A 27 -8.45 -28.48 32.63
CA THR A 27 -7.98 -29.30 31.50
C THR A 27 -8.96 -29.19 30.34
N ALA A 28 -8.60 -29.65 29.14
CA ALA A 28 -9.53 -29.63 27.99
C ALA A 28 -10.89 -30.31 28.30
N ASP A 29 -10.88 -31.42 29.05
CA ASP A 29 -12.12 -32.13 29.44
C ASP A 29 -12.91 -31.41 30.55
N HIS A 30 -12.19 -30.68 31.41
CA HIS A 30 -12.72 -29.95 32.56
C HIS A 30 -12.10 -28.56 32.61
N PRO A 31 -12.56 -27.62 31.77
CA PRO A 31 -11.84 -26.37 31.53
C PRO A 31 -11.75 -25.47 32.75
N ASN A 32 -12.69 -25.57 33.69
CA ASN A 32 -12.65 -24.78 34.92
C ASN A 32 -11.70 -25.39 35.95
N ALA A 33 -11.02 -24.51 36.69
CA ALA A 33 -10.21 -24.87 37.83
C ALA A 33 -11.02 -25.51 38.98
N GLY A 34 -10.29 -26.05 39.95
CA GLY A 34 -10.84 -26.47 41.24
C GLY A 34 -11.53 -25.32 41.97
N VAL A 35 -12.53 -25.66 42.80
CA VAL A 35 -13.47 -24.67 43.37
C VAL A 35 -12.79 -23.54 44.15
N LEU A 36 -11.67 -23.82 44.82
CA LEU A 36 -10.98 -22.84 45.68
C LEU A 36 -9.74 -22.25 45.03
N GLY A 37 -9.02 -22.97 44.19
CA GLY A 37 -7.82 -22.42 43.55
C GLY A 37 -7.35 -23.20 42.33
N GLY A 38 -6.70 -22.49 41.43
CA GLY A 38 -6.17 -23.01 40.17
C GLY A 38 -6.57 -22.14 38.98
N ASN A 39 -5.84 -22.30 37.90
CA ASN A 39 -6.04 -21.55 36.66
C ASN A 39 -7.08 -22.24 35.78
N GLY A 40 -7.89 -21.45 35.08
CA GLY A 40 -8.72 -21.95 34.00
C GLY A 40 -7.88 -22.48 32.84
N TYR A 41 -8.43 -23.41 32.09
CA TYR A 41 -7.78 -23.97 30.91
C TYR A 41 -7.77 -22.99 29.73
N SER A 42 -6.60 -22.77 29.15
CA SER A 42 -6.42 -22.02 27.90
C SER A 42 -6.45 -22.96 26.71
N TRP A 43 -7.33 -22.67 25.74
CA TRP A 43 -7.49 -23.50 24.55
C TRP A 43 -6.46 -23.20 23.48
N THR A 44 -6.11 -24.22 22.69
CA THR A 44 -5.25 -24.14 21.51
C THR A 44 -5.96 -24.75 20.30
N GLU A 45 -5.40 -24.60 19.11
CA GLU A 45 -5.91 -25.27 17.91
C GLU A 45 -6.03 -26.78 18.07
N GLU A 46 -5.01 -27.41 18.65
CA GLU A 46 -4.92 -28.87 18.81
C GLU A 46 -6.00 -29.42 19.77
N THR A 47 -6.39 -28.59 20.75
CA THR A 47 -7.26 -29.01 21.84
C THR A 47 -8.71 -28.58 21.61
N CYS A 48 -8.94 -27.52 20.85
CA CYS A 48 -10.27 -27.05 20.48
C CYS A 48 -10.73 -27.60 19.13
N THR A 49 -11.47 -28.70 19.15
CA THR A 49 -12.03 -29.31 17.91
C THR A 49 -13.38 -28.71 17.48
N ASN A 50 -13.89 -27.69 18.16
CA ASN A 50 -15.20 -27.11 17.87
C ASN A 50 -15.09 -25.91 16.92
N ALA A 51 -15.76 -26.01 15.77
CA ALA A 51 -15.81 -24.96 14.76
C ALA A 51 -16.52 -23.67 15.22
N THR A 52 -17.25 -23.68 16.35
CA THR A 52 -17.90 -22.48 16.91
C THR A 52 -17.08 -21.81 18.02
N GLY A 53 -15.82 -22.21 18.21
CA GLY A 53 -14.95 -21.70 19.27
C GLY A 53 -15.05 -22.43 20.61
N CYS A 54 -14.03 -22.27 21.44
CA CYS A 54 -13.93 -22.83 22.79
C CYS A 54 -13.68 -21.74 23.82
N ASN A 55 -14.55 -21.66 24.82
CA ASN A 55 -14.41 -20.67 25.88
C ASN A 55 -13.36 -21.11 26.90
N GLY A 56 -12.49 -20.18 27.28
CA GLY A 56 -11.51 -20.35 28.32
C GLY A 56 -12.14 -20.73 29.66
N GLY A 57 -11.39 -21.51 30.43
CA GLY A 57 -11.80 -21.99 31.74
C GLY A 57 -11.93 -20.90 32.78
N GLN A 58 -12.89 -21.04 33.70
CA GLN A 58 -12.99 -20.17 34.88
C GLN A 58 -11.93 -20.54 35.93
N ALA A 59 -11.34 -19.54 36.58
CA ALA A 59 -10.41 -19.75 37.68
C ALA A 59 -11.09 -20.21 38.97
N GLY A 60 -10.29 -20.69 39.94
CA GLY A 60 -10.76 -21.01 41.28
C GLY A 60 -11.16 -19.76 42.07
N LEU A 61 -12.07 -19.91 43.04
CA LEU A 61 -12.66 -18.77 43.75
C LEU A 61 -11.64 -17.89 44.47
N LEU A 62 -10.62 -18.47 45.11
CA LEU A 62 -9.67 -17.72 45.94
C LEU A 62 -8.49 -17.19 45.12
N TYR A 63 -7.93 -17.99 44.21
CA TYR A 63 -6.82 -17.54 43.37
C TYR A 63 -6.75 -18.33 42.06
N GLY A 64 -6.27 -17.67 41.02
CA GLY A 64 -6.02 -18.26 39.71
C GLY A 64 -6.45 -17.33 38.59
N ASN A 65 -5.86 -17.53 37.41
CA ASN A 65 -6.19 -16.78 36.22
C ASN A 65 -7.28 -17.49 35.42
N GLY A 66 -8.11 -16.73 34.74
CA GLY A 66 -8.98 -17.27 33.70
C GLY A 66 -8.16 -17.86 32.56
N GLY A 67 -8.67 -18.91 31.93
CA GLY A 67 -8.06 -19.48 30.74
C GLY A 67 -8.41 -18.70 29.49
N ASN A 68 -7.59 -18.78 28.45
CA ASN A 68 -7.83 -18.11 27.18
C ASN A 68 -8.82 -18.90 26.31
N GLY A 69 -9.68 -18.18 25.60
CA GLY A 69 -10.55 -18.74 24.58
C GLY A 69 -9.79 -19.03 23.27
N TYR A 70 -10.43 -19.77 22.37
CA TYR A 70 -9.91 -20.07 21.03
C TYR A 70 -11.02 -19.99 19.98
N ALA A 71 -10.67 -19.60 18.74
CA ALA A 71 -11.57 -19.56 17.58
C ALA A 71 -12.89 -18.79 17.83
N GLY A 72 -12.79 -17.59 18.42
CA GLY A 72 -13.93 -16.74 18.79
C GLY A 72 -14.55 -17.06 20.16
N GLY A 73 -14.02 -18.04 20.88
CA GLY A 73 -14.45 -18.36 22.24
C GLY A 73 -14.05 -17.28 23.25
N ALA A 74 -14.90 -17.02 24.23
CA ALA A 74 -14.62 -16.01 25.27
C ALA A 74 -13.54 -16.48 26.24
N GLY A 75 -12.77 -15.55 26.80
CA GLY A 75 -11.86 -15.80 27.89
C GLY A 75 -12.58 -16.11 29.20
N GLY A 76 -11.92 -16.90 30.05
CA GLY A 76 -12.40 -17.23 31.38
C GLY A 76 -12.20 -16.09 32.37
N SER A 77 -13.06 -15.97 33.38
CA SER A 77 -12.90 -14.97 34.43
C SER A 77 -12.06 -15.51 35.59
N ALA A 78 -11.37 -14.59 36.28
CA ALA A 78 -10.68 -14.88 37.53
C ALA A 78 -11.64 -14.90 38.73
N GLY A 79 -11.18 -15.50 39.83
CA GLY A 79 -11.89 -15.53 41.11
C GLY A 79 -11.70 -14.23 41.91
N TRP A 80 -11.14 -14.33 43.11
CA TRP A 80 -10.83 -13.17 43.96
C TRP A 80 -9.54 -12.47 43.57
N PHE A 81 -8.53 -13.25 43.22
CA PHE A 81 -7.20 -12.79 42.85
C PHE A 81 -6.75 -13.50 41.56
N GLY A 82 -6.43 -12.73 40.53
CA GLY A 82 -5.95 -13.25 39.24
C GLY A 82 -6.50 -12.45 38.07
N ASN A 83 -5.94 -12.68 36.89
CA ASN A 83 -6.34 -11.97 35.68
C ASN A 83 -7.40 -12.77 34.91
N GLY A 84 -8.27 -12.05 34.21
CA GLY A 84 -9.12 -12.67 33.19
C GLY A 84 -8.26 -13.28 32.08
N GLY A 85 -8.76 -14.33 31.44
CA GLY A 85 -8.14 -14.87 30.24
C GLY A 85 -8.60 -14.11 29.00
N ASP A 86 -7.82 -14.20 27.94
CA ASP A 86 -8.08 -13.49 26.69
C ASP A 86 -9.16 -14.20 25.87
N GLY A 87 -9.90 -13.42 25.10
CA GLY A 87 -10.81 -13.93 24.09
C GLY A 87 -10.03 -14.51 22.90
N GLY A 88 -10.51 -15.63 22.35
CA GLY A 88 -9.90 -16.24 21.19
C GLY A 88 -10.20 -15.47 19.91
N ASP A 89 -9.23 -15.40 19.01
CA ASP A 89 -9.41 -14.78 17.69
C ASP A 89 -10.48 -15.49 16.87
N GLY A 90 -11.27 -14.72 16.14
CA GLY A 90 -12.28 -15.20 15.24
C GLY A 90 -11.66 -15.90 14.03
N VAL A 91 -12.24 -17.03 13.66
CA VAL A 91 -11.76 -17.79 12.49
C VAL A 91 -12.04 -17.04 11.18
N ALA A 92 -11.06 -17.03 10.27
CA ALA A 92 -11.28 -16.51 8.93
C ALA A 92 -12.38 -17.29 8.20
N TRP A 93 -13.11 -16.63 7.31
CA TRP A 93 -14.20 -17.27 6.56
C TRP A 93 -13.73 -18.47 5.73
N ASN A 94 -14.44 -19.60 5.85
CA ASN A 94 -14.17 -20.83 5.09
C ASN A 94 -15.29 -21.10 4.03
N PRO A 95 -14.92 -21.35 2.75
CA PRO A 95 -15.86 -21.60 1.66
C PRO A 95 -16.74 -22.86 1.81
N ALA A 96 -16.50 -23.71 2.80
CA ALA A 96 -17.35 -24.86 3.12
C ALA A 96 -18.76 -24.47 3.63
N VAL A 97 -19.03 -23.20 3.94
CA VAL A 97 -20.32 -22.71 4.43
C VAL A 97 -20.93 -21.68 3.46
N SER A 98 -21.96 -22.09 2.73
CA SER A 98 -22.61 -21.31 1.66
C SER A 98 -23.62 -20.28 2.20
N VAL A 99 -23.14 -19.11 2.60
CA VAL A 99 -23.84 -17.80 2.55
C VAL A 99 -22.78 -16.70 2.59
N VAL A 100 -23.10 -15.50 2.09
CA VAL A 100 -22.20 -14.32 2.08
C VAL A 100 -21.39 -14.27 3.38
N GLY A 101 -20.07 -14.44 3.25
CA GLY A 101 -19.20 -14.78 4.36
C GLY A 101 -19.10 -13.67 5.38
N VAL A 102 -19.45 -13.95 6.63
CA VAL A 102 -19.05 -13.12 7.76
C VAL A 102 -17.85 -13.82 8.38
N GLY A 103 -16.75 -13.10 8.60
CA GLY A 103 -15.63 -13.63 9.37
C GLY A 103 -16.08 -13.95 10.80
N GLY A 104 -15.44 -14.92 11.46
CA GLY A 104 -15.77 -15.25 12.85
C GLY A 104 -15.53 -14.03 13.75
N SER A 105 -16.43 -13.74 14.69
CA SER A 105 -16.14 -12.71 15.69
C SER A 105 -15.04 -13.16 16.63
N GLY A 106 -14.22 -12.23 17.10
CA GLY A 106 -13.34 -12.46 18.24
C GLY A 106 -14.14 -12.68 19.52
N GLY A 107 -13.59 -13.48 20.43
CA GLY A 107 -14.17 -13.75 21.74
C GLY A 107 -14.00 -12.56 22.68
N ALA A 108 -14.92 -12.36 23.61
CA ALA A 108 -14.73 -11.35 24.66
C ALA A 108 -13.67 -11.80 25.66
N GLY A 109 -12.91 -10.86 26.19
CA GLY A 109 -11.98 -11.09 27.30
C GLY A 109 -12.71 -11.40 28.61
N GLY A 110 -12.06 -12.16 29.48
CA GLY A 110 -12.59 -12.54 30.79
C GLY A 110 -12.42 -11.44 31.83
N SER A 111 -13.27 -11.42 32.86
CA SER A 111 -13.13 -10.44 33.93
C SER A 111 -11.94 -10.75 34.87
N GLY A 112 -11.26 -9.70 35.32
CA GLY A 112 -10.24 -9.78 36.36
C GLY A 112 -10.80 -10.10 37.74
N GLY A 113 -9.92 -10.46 38.67
CA GLY A 113 -10.28 -10.94 39.99
C GLY A 113 -10.97 -9.87 40.84
N LEU A 114 -11.93 -10.28 41.68
CA LEU A 114 -12.79 -9.40 42.49
C LEU A 114 -12.03 -8.29 43.25
N PHE A 115 -10.86 -8.61 43.80
CA PHE A 115 -10.04 -7.69 44.60
C PHE A 115 -8.74 -7.27 43.91
N TYR A 116 -8.23 -8.07 42.97
CA TYR A 116 -7.00 -7.76 42.25
C TYR A 116 -6.93 -8.56 40.94
N GLY A 117 -6.55 -7.87 39.87
CA GLY A 117 -6.26 -8.45 38.59
C GLY A 117 -6.90 -7.70 37.43
N ASN A 118 -6.30 -7.88 36.26
CA ASN A 118 -6.68 -7.23 35.02
C ASN A 118 -7.78 -8.02 34.32
N GLY A 119 -8.60 -7.33 33.52
CA GLY A 119 -9.41 -8.01 32.51
C GLY A 119 -8.52 -8.63 31.45
N GLY A 120 -8.98 -9.71 30.82
CA GLY A 120 -8.32 -10.26 29.63
C GLY A 120 -8.69 -9.47 28.38
N ASP A 121 -7.88 -9.56 27.33
CA ASP A 121 -8.11 -8.83 26.10
C ASP A 121 -9.20 -9.49 25.24
N GLY A 122 -9.86 -8.72 24.39
CA GLY A 122 -10.79 -9.23 23.39
C GLY A 122 -10.05 -9.81 22.19
N GLY A 123 -10.52 -10.93 21.66
CA GLY A 123 -9.94 -11.55 20.47
C GLY A 123 -10.16 -10.72 19.21
N VAL A 124 -9.26 -10.84 18.23
CA VAL A 124 -9.38 -10.19 16.92
C VAL A 124 -10.51 -10.82 16.11
N GLY A 125 -11.24 -10.04 15.32
CA GLY A 125 -12.24 -10.54 14.38
C GLY A 125 -11.60 -11.21 13.17
N GLY A 126 -12.14 -12.33 12.71
CA GLY A 126 -11.66 -13.06 11.55
C GLY A 126 -11.90 -12.34 10.22
N ASP A 127 -10.99 -12.52 9.27
CA ASP A 127 -11.09 -11.93 7.94
C ASP A 127 -12.17 -12.62 7.07
N ALA A 128 -12.68 -11.90 6.06
CA ALA A 128 -13.56 -12.45 5.04
C ALA A 128 -13.18 -12.01 3.62
N ILE A 129 -13.07 -13.00 2.72
CA ILE A 129 -12.48 -12.85 1.37
C ILE A 129 -13.51 -12.51 0.27
N PRO A 130 -14.75 -13.06 0.25
CA PRO A 130 -15.67 -12.82 -0.87
C PRO A 130 -16.04 -11.33 -1.04
N LEU A 131 -16.23 -10.87 -2.28
CA LEU A 131 -16.70 -9.50 -2.52
C LEU A 131 -18.09 -9.29 -1.86
N GLY A 132 -18.22 -8.22 -1.07
CA GLY A 132 -19.44 -7.93 -0.28
C GLY A 132 -19.53 -8.65 1.07
N SER A 133 -18.51 -9.42 1.46
CA SER A 133 -18.39 -10.01 2.79
C SER A 133 -18.14 -8.96 3.89
N THR A 134 -18.40 -9.35 5.14
CA THR A 134 -18.14 -8.51 6.32
C THR A 134 -17.12 -9.19 7.22
N GLY A 135 -16.11 -8.45 7.67
CA GLY A 135 -15.14 -8.96 8.63
C GLY A 135 -15.78 -9.26 9.97
N GLY A 136 -15.23 -10.21 10.70
CA GLY A 136 -15.65 -10.49 12.07
C GLY A 136 -15.49 -9.25 12.95
N LYS A 137 -16.35 -9.06 13.94
CA LYS A 137 -16.11 -8.02 14.94
C LYS A 137 -14.99 -8.45 15.87
N GLY A 138 -14.19 -7.51 16.33
CA GLY A 138 -13.32 -7.74 17.48
C GLY A 138 -14.16 -8.01 18.73
N GLY A 139 -13.61 -8.80 19.64
CA GLY A 139 -14.19 -9.07 20.94
C GLY A 139 -14.02 -7.90 21.90
N ASP A 140 -14.97 -7.70 22.80
CA ASP A 140 -14.83 -6.69 23.85
C ASP A 140 -13.80 -7.15 24.88
N GLY A 141 -12.98 -6.23 25.39
CA GLY A 141 -12.05 -6.48 26.48
C GLY A 141 -12.78 -6.72 27.81
N GLY A 142 -12.14 -7.49 28.68
CA GLY A 142 -12.66 -7.87 29.98
C GLY A 142 -12.64 -6.72 30.99
N GLU A 143 -13.65 -6.64 31.84
CA GLU A 143 -13.65 -5.69 32.97
C GLU A 143 -12.67 -6.12 34.08
N THR A 144 -12.18 -5.16 34.86
CA THR A 144 -11.54 -5.48 36.15
C THR A 144 -12.57 -5.93 37.19
N GLY A 145 -12.11 -6.50 38.29
CA GLY A 145 -13.00 -6.92 39.38
C GLY A 145 -13.79 -5.79 40.02
N LEU A 146 -15.02 -6.09 40.44
CA LEU A 146 -15.96 -5.13 41.04
C LEU A 146 -15.36 -4.29 42.18
N LEU A 147 -14.54 -4.88 43.06
CA LEU A 147 -13.92 -4.27 44.23
C LEU A 147 -12.40 -4.17 44.08
N SER A 148 -11.90 -4.18 42.84
CA SER A 148 -10.45 -4.26 42.61
C SER A 148 -9.72 -3.09 43.24
N PHE A 149 -8.63 -3.38 43.95
CA PHE A 149 -7.76 -2.35 44.48
C PHE A 149 -6.94 -1.69 43.38
N PHE A 150 -6.48 -2.50 42.42
CA PHE A 150 -5.70 -2.13 41.25
C PHE A 150 -6.01 -3.09 40.10
N GLY A 151 -6.15 -2.56 38.89
CA GLY A 151 -6.16 -3.37 37.68
C GLY A 151 -6.51 -2.55 36.44
N ASP A 152 -6.23 -3.11 35.28
CA ASP A 152 -6.55 -2.52 34.00
C ASP A 152 -7.64 -3.35 33.30
N GLY A 153 -8.61 -2.67 32.68
CA GLY A 153 -9.54 -3.33 31.78
C GLY A 153 -8.78 -3.86 30.57
N GLY A 154 -9.19 -5.01 30.06
CA GLY A 154 -8.58 -5.56 28.86
C GLY A 154 -8.89 -4.71 27.63
N ASP A 155 -8.01 -4.75 26.65
CA ASP A 155 -8.19 -4.04 25.39
C ASP A 155 -9.23 -4.75 24.51
N GLY A 156 -9.96 -3.98 23.71
CA GLY A 156 -10.87 -4.53 22.71
C GLY A 156 -10.10 -5.09 21.51
N GLY A 157 -10.54 -6.21 20.97
CA GLY A 157 -9.94 -6.82 19.78
C GLY A 157 -10.17 -5.99 18.52
N ALA A 158 -9.26 -6.08 17.56
CA ALA A 158 -9.44 -5.43 16.26
C ALA A 158 -10.56 -6.11 15.44
N GLY A 159 -11.24 -5.36 14.57
CA GLY A 159 -12.17 -5.92 13.60
C GLY A 159 -11.44 -6.62 12.44
N GLY A 160 -12.04 -7.69 11.91
CA GLY A 160 -11.52 -8.42 10.76
C GLY A 160 -11.62 -7.64 9.45
N ARG A 161 -10.72 -7.92 8.51
CA ARG A 161 -10.66 -7.29 7.18
C ARG A 161 -11.67 -7.95 6.24
N ALA A 162 -12.36 -7.16 5.42
CA ALA A 162 -13.23 -7.68 4.37
C ALA A 162 -13.65 -6.58 3.37
N SER A 163 -14.62 -6.88 2.51
CA SER A 163 -15.27 -5.83 1.71
C SER A 163 -15.94 -4.75 2.58
N ASN A 164 -16.54 -5.17 3.69
CA ASN A 164 -16.97 -4.31 4.79
C ASN A 164 -16.17 -4.68 6.04
N GLY A 165 -15.28 -3.82 6.49
CA GLY A 165 -14.47 -4.06 7.68
C GLY A 165 -15.33 -4.36 8.91
N GLY A 166 -14.87 -5.31 9.74
CA GLY A 166 -15.48 -5.59 11.03
C GLY A 166 -15.32 -4.40 11.98
N ALA A 167 -16.25 -4.22 12.93
CA ALA A 167 -16.05 -3.22 13.98
C ALA A 167 -15.00 -3.70 14.98
N GLY A 168 -14.21 -2.77 15.52
CA GLY A 168 -13.36 -3.06 16.68
C GLY A 168 -14.20 -3.30 17.94
N GLY A 169 -13.68 -4.11 18.84
CA GLY A 169 -14.26 -4.40 20.15
C GLY A 169 -14.08 -3.23 21.12
N HIS A 170 -14.96 -3.11 22.10
CA HIS A 170 -14.85 -2.10 23.14
C HIS A 170 -13.79 -2.48 24.17
N GLY A 171 -13.09 -1.49 24.72
CA GLY A 171 -12.21 -1.71 25.86
C GLY A 171 -12.98 -2.03 27.14
N GLY A 172 -12.40 -2.88 27.97
CA GLY A 172 -12.94 -3.28 29.26
C GLY A 172 -12.93 -2.13 30.27
N SER A 173 -13.92 -2.07 31.15
CA SER A 173 -14.02 -0.99 32.15
C SER A 173 -13.40 -1.36 33.50
N GLY A 174 -13.01 -0.34 34.25
CA GLY A 174 -12.76 -0.40 35.67
C GLY A 174 -14.02 -0.83 36.43
N GLY A 175 -13.87 -1.71 37.42
CA GLY A 175 -14.97 -2.17 38.24
C GLY A 175 -15.66 -0.98 38.93
N PRO A 176 -16.99 -0.95 39.05
CA PRO A 176 -17.72 0.25 39.47
C PRO A 176 -17.51 0.65 40.94
N LEU A 177 -16.82 -0.17 41.73
CA LEU A 177 -16.38 0.14 43.09
C LEU A 177 -14.85 0.00 43.28
N SER A 178 -14.11 -0.10 42.18
CA SER A 178 -12.65 -0.17 42.22
C SER A 178 -12.03 1.09 42.80
N LEU A 179 -10.92 0.92 43.52
CA LEU A 179 -10.17 2.03 44.08
C LEU A 179 -9.32 2.71 43.00
N PHE A 180 -8.55 1.92 42.26
CA PHE A 180 -7.78 2.35 41.11
C PHE A 180 -8.03 1.36 39.97
N ALA A 181 -8.49 1.85 38.82
CA ALA A 181 -8.52 1.04 37.61
C ALA A 181 -8.44 1.90 36.36
N ASN A 182 -7.70 1.47 35.35
CA ASN A 182 -7.75 2.11 34.04
C ASN A 182 -8.72 1.36 33.13
N GLY A 183 -9.43 2.08 32.28
CA GLY A 183 -10.22 1.47 31.20
C GLY A 183 -9.29 0.98 30.09
N GLY A 184 -9.58 -0.19 29.53
CA GLY A 184 -8.88 -0.71 28.36
C GLY A 184 -9.16 0.10 27.11
N ARG A 185 -8.27 0.03 26.13
CA ARG A 185 -8.41 0.68 24.82
C ARG A 185 -9.46 -0.03 23.98
N GLY A 186 -10.13 0.72 23.10
CA GLY A 186 -10.98 0.14 22.08
C GLY A 186 -10.15 -0.41 20.92
N GLY A 187 -10.60 -1.51 20.33
CA GLY A 187 -9.94 -2.13 19.19
C GLY A 187 -10.11 -1.33 17.89
N ALA A 188 -9.15 -1.44 16.99
CA ALA A 188 -9.23 -0.82 15.66
C ALA A 188 -10.36 -1.43 14.81
N GLY A 189 -10.96 -0.63 13.94
CA GLY A 189 -11.87 -1.12 12.91
C GLY A 189 -11.12 -1.92 11.83
N GLY A 190 -11.77 -2.94 11.28
CA GLY A 190 -11.21 -3.73 10.19
C GLY A 190 -11.09 -2.94 8.89
N ALA A 191 -10.05 -3.22 8.12
CA ALA A 191 -9.82 -2.58 6.83
C ALA A 191 -10.76 -3.14 5.74
N GLY A 192 -11.15 -2.30 4.79
CA GLY A 192 -11.93 -2.69 3.62
C GLY A 192 -12.25 -1.55 2.66
N PRO A 193 -12.90 -1.84 1.52
CA PRO A 193 -13.57 -0.82 0.72
C PRO A 193 -14.51 0.09 1.53
N VAL A 194 -15.17 -0.48 2.55
CA VAL A 194 -15.87 0.25 3.60
C VAL A 194 -15.20 -0.11 4.92
N GLY A 195 -14.55 0.88 5.54
CA GLY A 195 -13.80 0.67 6.78
C GLY A 195 -14.72 0.39 7.97
N GLY A 196 -14.28 -0.49 8.87
CA GLY A 196 -14.96 -0.76 10.12
C GLY A 196 -14.83 0.40 11.11
N ARG A 197 -15.81 0.58 12.00
CA ARG A 197 -15.71 1.57 13.07
C ARG A 197 -14.76 1.06 14.17
N GLY A 198 -13.94 1.95 14.72
CA GLY A 198 -13.15 1.67 15.92
C GLY A 198 -14.01 1.48 17.16
N GLY A 199 -13.55 0.64 18.08
CA GLY A 199 -14.20 0.38 19.37
C GLY A 199 -14.05 1.57 20.32
N ASN A 200 -15.05 1.84 21.16
CA ASN A 200 -14.90 2.81 22.24
C ASN A 200 -13.95 2.29 23.34
N GLY A 201 -13.22 3.19 23.99
CA GLY A 201 -12.42 2.89 25.16
C GLY A 201 -13.27 2.66 26.42
N GLY A 202 -12.72 1.89 27.35
CA GLY A 202 -13.33 1.54 28.62
C GLY A 202 -13.36 2.70 29.62
N VAL A 203 -14.26 2.62 30.60
CA VAL A 203 -14.36 3.64 31.67
C VAL A 203 -13.34 3.34 32.77
N GLY A 204 -12.67 4.36 33.29
CA GLY A 204 -11.76 4.21 34.45
C GLY A 204 -12.48 3.90 35.77
N GLY A 205 -11.71 3.60 36.81
CA GLY A 205 -12.18 3.22 38.13
C GLY A 205 -12.93 4.34 38.86
N LEU A 206 -13.73 3.96 39.86
CA LEU A 206 -14.66 4.88 40.54
C LEU A 206 -13.94 6.07 41.19
N TRP A 207 -12.80 5.82 41.84
CA TRP A 207 -12.07 6.81 42.64
C TRP A 207 -10.81 7.33 41.96
N LEU A 208 -10.08 6.47 41.25
CA LEU A 208 -8.83 6.80 40.58
C LEU A 208 -8.70 5.97 39.29
N GLY A 209 -7.98 6.52 38.33
CA GLY A 209 -7.62 5.86 37.08
C GLY A 209 -8.25 6.51 35.86
N ASN A 210 -7.72 6.14 34.71
CA ASN A 210 -7.96 6.79 33.43
C ASN A 210 -9.05 6.09 32.61
N GLY A 211 -9.71 6.85 31.74
CA GLY A 211 -10.50 6.25 30.67
C GLY A 211 -9.60 5.72 29.56
N GLY A 212 -10.00 4.61 28.95
CA GLY A 212 -9.28 4.00 27.84
C GLY A 212 -9.45 4.79 26.54
N GLU A 213 -8.49 4.66 25.62
CA GLU A 213 -8.56 5.32 24.31
C GLU A 213 -9.59 4.66 23.40
N GLY A 214 -10.19 5.44 22.50
CA GLY A 214 -11.00 4.89 21.42
C GLY A 214 -10.13 4.32 20.31
N GLY A 215 -10.54 3.20 19.72
CA GLY A 215 -9.83 2.57 18.61
C GLY A 215 -9.91 3.36 17.32
N GLU A 216 -8.90 3.22 16.46
CA GLU A 216 -8.88 3.83 15.13
C GLU A 216 -10.01 3.28 14.25
N GLY A 217 -10.55 4.12 13.36
CA GLY A 217 -11.39 3.66 12.27
C GLY A 217 -10.58 2.88 11.23
N GLY A 218 -11.17 1.83 10.65
CA GLY A 218 -10.50 1.03 9.64
C GLY A 218 -10.33 1.76 8.31
N ASP A 219 -9.28 1.40 7.56
CA ASP A 219 -9.07 1.87 6.20
C ASP A 219 -10.30 1.60 5.33
N GLY A 220 -10.66 2.57 4.49
CA GLY A 220 -11.95 2.63 3.81
C GLY A 220 -12.93 3.62 4.43
N GLY A 221 -12.47 4.54 5.26
CA GLY A 221 -13.28 5.61 5.84
C GLY A 221 -14.09 5.21 7.08
N GLY A 222 -13.61 4.25 7.88
CA GLY A 222 -14.26 3.89 9.14
C GLY A 222 -14.18 5.01 10.18
N ASP A 223 -15.22 5.21 10.99
CA ASP A 223 -15.18 6.22 12.06
C ASP A 223 -14.32 5.75 13.23
N GLY A 224 -13.67 6.70 13.91
CA GLY A 224 -12.97 6.44 15.16
C GLY A 224 -13.90 6.10 16.34
N GLY A 225 -13.38 5.32 17.28
CA GLY A 225 -14.02 5.00 18.55
C GLY A 225 -13.97 6.17 19.52
N TRP A 226 -14.92 6.25 20.45
CA TRP A 226 -14.90 7.30 21.47
C TRP A 226 -13.94 6.94 22.59
N GLY A 227 -13.27 7.96 23.13
CA GLY A 227 -12.48 7.82 24.35
C GLY A 227 -13.36 7.56 25.58
N GLY A 228 -12.87 6.71 26.46
CA GLY A 228 -13.48 6.36 27.72
C GLY A 228 -13.43 7.51 28.73
N ASN A 229 -14.45 7.62 29.58
CA ASN A 229 -14.45 8.57 30.68
C ASN A 229 -13.69 8.00 31.88
N VAL A 230 -13.28 8.84 32.83
CA VAL A 230 -12.97 8.37 34.18
C VAL A 230 -14.25 7.97 34.94
N GLY A 231 -14.09 7.29 36.08
CA GLY A 231 -15.22 6.98 36.96
C GLY A 231 -15.88 8.24 37.56
N LEU A 232 -17.17 8.12 37.88
CA LEU A 232 -18.04 9.24 38.28
C LEU A 232 -17.54 10.04 39.50
N LEU A 233 -16.82 9.40 40.42
CA LEU A 233 -16.30 10.03 41.64
C LEU A 233 -14.78 10.23 41.61
N SER A 234 -14.18 10.10 40.42
CA SER A 234 -12.74 10.09 40.28
C SER A 234 -12.12 11.36 40.84
N LEU A 235 -11.18 11.19 41.76
CA LEU A 235 -10.37 12.27 42.34
C LEU A 235 -9.17 12.57 41.43
N PHE A 236 -8.67 11.57 40.71
CA PHE A 236 -7.52 11.69 39.83
C PHE A 236 -7.70 10.79 38.60
N GLY A 237 -7.52 11.35 37.42
CA GLY A 237 -7.54 10.60 36.17
C GLY A 237 -7.88 11.45 34.95
N SER A 238 -7.33 11.11 33.81
CA SER A 238 -7.66 11.67 32.51
C SER A 238 -8.71 10.84 31.76
N GLY A 239 -9.54 11.51 30.98
CA GLY A 239 -10.35 10.82 29.98
C GLY A 239 -9.48 10.32 28.84
N GLY A 240 -9.89 9.22 28.22
CA GLY A 240 -9.18 8.63 27.09
C GLY A 240 -9.36 9.47 25.83
N ALA A 241 -8.36 9.44 24.94
CA ALA A 241 -8.46 10.09 23.64
C ALA A 241 -9.49 9.39 22.76
N GLY A 242 -10.17 10.13 21.88
CA GLY A 242 -10.96 9.55 20.81
C GLY A 242 -10.07 9.02 19.70
N GLY A 243 -10.47 7.91 19.10
CA GLY A 243 -9.74 7.29 18.00
C GLY A 243 -9.80 8.13 16.73
N PRO A 244 -8.74 8.17 15.90
CA PRO A 244 -8.78 8.80 14.59
C PRO A 244 -9.75 8.07 13.64
N GLY A 245 -10.30 8.80 12.68
CA GLY A 245 -11.05 8.24 11.57
C GLY A 245 -10.12 7.59 10.54
N GLY A 246 -10.57 6.51 9.92
CA GLY A 246 -9.82 5.77 8.91
C GLY A 246 -9.68 6.53 7.60
N VAL A 247 -8.59 6.28 6.88
CA VAL A 247 -8.31 6.85 5.57
C VAL A 247 -9.33 6.34 4.55
N GLY A 248 -9.80 7.21 3.66
CA GLY A 248 -10.68 6.81 2.57
C GLY A 248 -9.96 5.89 1.58
N ARG A 249 -10.70 4.95 0.98
CA ARG A 249 -10.11 4.00 0.01
C ARG A 249 -9.60 4.72 -1.24
N SER A 250 -8.39 4.41 -1.70
CA SER A 250 -7.96 4.84 -3.04
C SER A 250 -8.85 4.25 -4.14
N GLY A 251 -9.11 5.06 -5.16
CA GLY A 251 -9.85 4.66 -6.35
C GLY A 251 -9.09 3.64 -7.16
N LEU A 252 -9.81 2.66 -7.73
CA LEU A 252 -9.23 1.70 -8.66
C LEU A 252 -8.79 2.38 -9.96
N ARG A 253 -7.66 1.93 -10.50
CA ARG A 253 -7.22 2.31 -11.84
C ARG A 253 -8.24 1.90 -12.92
N GLY A 254 -8.36 2.71 -13.95
CA GLY A 254 -9.13 2.41 -15.15
C GLY A 254 -8.47 1.34 -16.04
N THR A 255 -9.28 0.55 -16.73
CA THR A 255 -8.78 -0.55 -17.58
C THR A 255 -7.99 -0.03 -18.77
N PHE A 256 -6.90 -0.70 -19.16
CA PHE A 256 -6.22 -0.38 -20.43
C PHE A 256 -7.10 -0.73 -21.63
N GLY A 257 -6.91 0.01 -22.73
CA GLY A 257 -7.42 -0.41 -24.03
C GLY A 257 -6.69 -1.69 -24.46
N ILE A 258 -7.44 -2.77 -24.70
CA ILE A 258 -6.89 -4.08 -25.08
C ILE A 258 -7.06 -4.41 -26.57
N GLU A 259 -7.91 -3.67 -27.27
CA GLU A 259 -8.16 -3.85 -28.70
C GLU A 259 -7.53 -2.68 -29.45
N PRO A 260 -6.98 -2.89 -30.66
CA PRO A 260 -6.33 -1.81 -31.40
C PRO A 260 -7.22 -0.57 -31.55
N GLY A 261 -6.71 0.58 -31.11
CA GLY A 261 -7.41 1.87 -31.11
C GLY A 261 -8.50 2.03 -30.04
N SER A 262 -8.70 1.06 -29.14
CA SER A 262 -9.67 1.21 -28.05
C SER A 262 -9.16 2.12 -26.94
N ASN A 263 -10.07 2.88 -26.35
CA ASN A 263 -9.74 3.83 -25.29
C ASN A 263 -9.47 3.11 -23.97
N GLY A 264 -8.63 3.73 -23.14
CA GLY A 264 -8.54 3.38 -21.73
C GLY A 264 -9.81 3.77 -20.96
N GLY A 265 -10.14 3.00 -19.94
CA GLY A 265 -11.22 3.30 -19.00
C GLY A 265 -10.80 4.37 -18.00
N ASP A 266 -11.78 5.10 -17.47
CA ASP A 266 -11.55 6.11 -16.43
C ASP A 266 -11.16 5.44 -15.10
N GLY A 267 -10.34 6.12 -14.31
CA GLY A 267 -10.06 5.76 -12.92
C GLY A 267 -11.28 6.01 -12.03
N ALA A 268 -11.50 5.13 -11.05
CA ALA A 268 -12.56 5.30 -10.08
C ALA A 268 -12.22 6.41 -9.06
N SER A 269 -13.23 7.06 -8.49
CA SER A 269 -13.03 8.04 -7.43
C SER A 269 -12.51 7.41 -6.14
N GLY A 270 -11.76 8.19 -5.38
CA GLY A 270 -11.40 7.86 -4.00
C GLY A 270 -12.61 7.91 -3.06
N GLY A 271 -12.62 7.04 -2.05
CA GLY A 271 -13.62 7.00 -0.99
C GLY A 271 -13.44 8.13 0.04
N PRO A 272 -14.50 8.48 0.78
CA PRO A 272 -14.40 9.48 1.85
C PRO A 272 -13.58 8.97 3.04
N GLY A 273 -12.94 9.89 3.76
CA GLY A 273 -12.33 9.59 5.06
C GLY A 273 -13.37 9.52 6.19
N GLY A 274 -13.04 8.80 7.26
CA GLY A 274 -13.89 8.60 8.43
C GLY A 274 -13.90 9.80 9.39
N ALA A 275 -14.91 9.89 10.26
CA ALA A 275 -14.92 10.89 11.32
C ALA A 275 -14.02 10.48 12.51
N GLY A 276 -13.47 11.46 13.21
CA GLY A 276 -12.75 11.23 14.46
C GLY A 276 -13.68 10.99 15.64
N GLY A 277 -13.25 10.18 16.60
CA GLY A 277 -13.99 9.88 17.82
C GLY A 277 -13.90 11.00 18.86
N THR A 278 -14.93 11.19 19.69
CA THR A 278 -14.88 12.19 20.77
C THR A 278 -13.97 11.74 21.90
N GLY A 279 -13.25 12.68 22.52
CA GLY A 279 -12.47 12.43 23.73
C GLY A 279 -13.35 12.21 24.96
N GLY A 280 -12.89 11.37 25.88
CA GLY A 280 -13.59 11.08 27.13
C GLY A 280 -13.38 12.16 28.20
N ASN A 281 -14.27 12.25 29.18
CA ASN A 281 -14.14 13.21 30.27
C ASN A 281 -13.17 12.72 31.36
N GLY A 282 -12.30 13.61 31.82
CA GLY A 282 -11.41 13.43 32.96
C GLY A 282 -12.05 13.79 34.30
N SER A 283 -11.28 13.58 35.38
CA SER A 283 -11.70 13.96 36.73
C SER A 283 -11.98 15.46 36.81
N VAL A 284 -13.00 15.81 37.60
CA VAL A 284 -13.27 17.22 37.94
C VAL A 284 -12.39 17.73 39.10
N VAL A 285 -11.56 16.88 39.72
CA VAL A 285 -10.69 17.29 40.83
C VAL A 285 -9.24 17.39 40.38
N PHE A 286 -8.70 16.34 39.77
CA PHE A 286 -7.38 16.35 39.15
C PHE A 286 -7.42 15.51 37.89
N GLY A 287 -7.94 16.07 36.81
CA GLY A 287 -8.07 15.31 35.58
C GLY A 287 -8.04 16.15 34.34
N ARG A 288 -7.47 15.59 33.28
CA ARG A 288 -7.49 16.17 31.94
C ARG A 288 -8.58 15.51 31.10
N GLY A 289 -9.29 16.29 30.30
CA GLY A 289 -10.15 15.73 29.27
C GLY A 289 -9.34 15.02 28.18
N GLY A 290 -9.93 13.97 27.61
CA GLY A 290 -9.39 13.27 26.45
C GLY A 290 -9.35 14.18 25.22
N ASN A 291 -8.31 14.08 24.39
CA ASN A 291 -8.37 14.73 23.08
C ASN A 291 -9.42 14.06 22.19
N GLY A 292 -10.04 14.81 21.29
CA GLY A 292 -10.82 14.25 20.20
C GLY A 292 -9.92 13.68 19.11
N GLY A 293 -10.34 12.58 18.51
CA GLY A 293 -9.63 11.95 17.39
C GLY A 293 -9.75 12.80 16.13
N GLU A 294 -8.74 12.74 15.27
CA GLU A 294 -8.75 13.45 14.00
C GLU A 294 -9.68 12.77 12.97
N GLY A 295 -10.23 13.54 12.04
CA GLY A 295 -10.93 12.99 10.88
C GLY A 295 -9.94 12.38 9.88
N GLY A 296 -10.28 11.23 9.32
CA GLY A 296 -9.44 10.54 8.35
C GLY A 296 -9.37 11.30 7.02
N PRO A 297 -8.23 11.31 6.31
CA PRO A 297 -8.14 11.91 4.99
C PRO A 297 -8.98 11.15 3.95
N GLY A 298 -9.40 11.84 2.90
CA GLY A 298 -10.06 11.23 1.75
C GLY A 298 -9.10 10.38 0.92
N GLY A 299 -9.60 9.30 0.32
CA GLY A 299 -8.79 8.42 -0.53
C GLY A 299 -8.37 9.09 -1.83
N ALA A 300 -7.22 8.71 -2.37
CA ALA A 300 -6.79 9.23 -3.67
C ALA A 300 -7.70 8.74 -4.82
N GLY A 301 -7.84 9.51 -5.89
CA GLY A 301 -8.50 9.07 -7.11
C GLY A 301 -7.64 8.06 -7.89
N GLY A 302 -8.26 7.07 -8.51
CA GLY A 302 -7.56 6.07 -9.33
C GLY A 302 -7.03 6.66 -10.63
N THR A 303 -5.92 6.13 -11.14
CA THR A 303 -5.37 6.57 -12.43
C THR A 303 -6.26 6.13 -13.60
N GLY A 304 -6.33 6.91 -14.66
CA GLY A 304 -6.95 6.48 -15.91
C GLY A 304 -6.13 5.39 -16.62
N GLY A 305 -6.81 4.48 -17.33
CA GLY A 305 -6.14 3.46 -18.13
C GLY A 305 -5.52 4.04 -19.41
N GLY A 306 -4.42 3.46 -19.88
CA GLY A 306 -3.82 3.85 -21.17
C GLY A 306 -4.68 3.42 -22.36
N GLY A 307 -4.66 4.21 -23.45
CA GLY A 307 -5.28 3.86 -24.72
C GLY A 307 -4.44 2.87 -25.53
N ALA A 308 -5.10 2.02 -26.33
CA ALA A 308 -4.43 1.03 -27.16
C ALA A 308 -3.80 1.64 -28.42
N VAL A 309 -2.74 1.02 -28.93
CA VAL A 309 -2.16 1.38 -30.23
C VAL A 309 -3.18 1.15 -31.35
N GLY A 310 -3.26 2.07 -32.31
CA GLY A 310 -4.15 1.94 -33.47
C GLY A 310 -3.76 0.76 -34.37
N PRO A 311 -4.72 0.11 -35.05
CA PRO A 311 -4.40 -0.99 -35.95
C PRO A 311 -3.52 -0.52 -37.10
N ALA A 312 -2.57 -1.35 -37.55
CA ALA A 312 -1.84 -1.06 -38.78
C ALA A 312 -2.76 -1.07 -40.00
N GLY A 313 -2.40 -0.32 -41.04
CA GLY A 313 -3.08 -0.36 -42.33
C GLY A 313 -3.02 -1.78 -42.92
N PRO A 314 -4.15 -2.35 -43.41
CA PRO A 314 -4.15 -3.67 -44.04
C PRO A 314 -3.14 -3.77 -45.18
N GLU A 315 -2.32 -4.82 -45.17
CA GLU A 315 -1.27 -5.08 -46.18
C GLU A 315 -1.85 -5.40 -47.56
N ASP A 316 -3.09 -5.88 -47.63
CA ASP A 316 -3.81 -6.22 -48.86
C ASP A 316 -4.55 -5.02 -49.49
N VAL A 317 -4.68 -3.91 -48.74
CA VAL A 317 -5.30 -2.68 -49.20
C VAL A 317 -4.22 -1.63 -49.45
N ASN A 318 -3.93 -1.44 -50.73
CA ASN A 318 -2.88 -0.58 -51.21
C ASN A 318 -2.97 0.86 -50.67
N GLY A 319 -1.94 1.32 -49.97
CA GLY A 319 -1.86 2.66 -49.40
C GLY A 319 -2.83 2.94 -48.25
N SER A 320 -3.29 1.89 -47.54
CA SER A 320 -4.23 2.02 -46.42
C SER A 320 -3.64 2.82 -45.26
N THR A 321 -4.41 3.76 -44.70
CA THR A 321 -3.95 4.58 -43.56
C THR A 321 -4.02 3.76 -42.27
N GLY A 322 -3.00 3.89 -41.42
CA GLY A 322 -3.00 3.30 -40.09
C GLY A 322 -4.15 3.85 -39.23
N GLY A 323 -4.73 3.00 -38.40
CA GLY A 323 -5.81 3.38 -37.49
C GLY A 323 -5.34 4.34 -36.40
N THR A 324 -6.27 5.10 -35.84
CA THR A 324 -5.98 6.02 -34.73
C THR A 324 -5.71 5.27 -33.43
N GLY A 325 -4.76 5.74 -32.64
CA GLY A 325 -4.58 5.26 -31.27
C GLY A 325 -5.77 5.63 -30.38
N GLY A 326 -6.07 4.77 -29.42
CA GLY A 326 -7.14 5.01 -28.45
C GLY A 326 -6.78 6.14 -27.49
N ALA A 327 -7.78 6.89 -27.02
CA ALA A 327 -7.56 7.90 -25.99
C ALA A 327 -7.25 7.25 -24.63
N GLY A 328 -6.46 7.92 -23.80
CA GLY A 328 -6.30 7.54 -22.40
C GLY A 328 -7.55 7.88 -21.59
N GLY A 329 -7.84 7.07 -20.57
CA GLY A 329 -8.93 7.30 -19.62
C GLY A 329 -8.63 8.47 -18.69
N ASN A 330 -9.65 9.14 -18.17
CA ASN A 330 -9.48 10.21 -17.20
C ASN A 330 -9.11 9.64 -15.81
N GLY A 331 -8.39 10.42 -15.02
CA GLY A 331 -8.18 10.10 -13.62
C GLY A 331 -9.44 10.30 -12.78
N GLY A 332 -9.60 9.47 -11.75
CA GLY A 332 -10.70 9.55 -10.79
C GLY A 332 -10.57 10.76 -9.87
N THR A 333 -11.68 11.24 -9.32
CA THR A 333 -11.64 12.34 -8.34
C THR A 333 -11.10 11.86 -7.00
N GLY A 334 -10.37 12.70 -6.29
CA GLY A 334 -10.02 12.45 -4.89
C GLY A 334 -11.26 12.41 -3.99
N GLY A 335 -11.19 11.61 -2.93
CA GLY A 335 -12.23 11.45 -1.93
C GLY A 335 -12.35 12.67 -1.01
N ILE A 336 -13.51 12.86 -0.40
CA ILE A 336 -13.73 13.94 0.57
C ILE A 336 -13.06 13.58 1.89
N GLY A 337 -12.40 14.54 2.54
CA GLY A 337 -11.85 14.35 3.88
C GLY A 337 -12.90 14.14 4.96
N GLY A 338 -12.53 13.48 6.04
CA GLY A 338 -13.38 13.19 7.20
C GLY A 338 -14.02 14.45 7.75
N ALA A 339 -15.35 14.54 7.65
CA ALA A 339 -16.06 15.81 7.78
C ALA A 339 -16.06 16.40 9.21
N ARG A 340 -15.68 15.61 10.23
CA ARG A 340 -15.57 16.07 11.62
C ARG A 340 -14.41 15.35 12.31
N GLY A 341 -13.42 16.10 12.76
CA GLY A 341 -12.64 15.67 13.90
C GLY A 341 -13.52 15.62 15.17
N GLY A 342 -13.13 14.79 16.12
CA GLY A 342 -13.86 14.55 17.36
C GLY A 342 -13.76 15.73 18.32
N ASP A 343 -14.81 15.94 19.10
CA ASP A 343 -14.81 16.92 20.18
C ASP A 343 -13.85 16.51 21.31
N ALA A 344 -13.28 17.51 21.97
CA ALA A 344 -12.51 17.30 23.19
C ALA A 344 -13.40 16.84 24.35
N GLY A 345 -12.87 15.94 25.16
CA GLY A 345 -13.41 15.64 26.47
C GLY A 345 -13.15 16.76 27.47
N THR A 346 -13.94 16.80 28.55
CA THR A 346 -13.82 17.83 29.59
C THR A 346 -13.00 17.36 30.79
N GLY A 347 -12.28 18.25 31.46
CA GLY A 347 -11.48 17.94 32.65
C GLY A 347 -11.30 19.15 33.56
N ARG A 348 -10.98 18.95 34.85
CA ARG A 348 -10.66 20.06 35.76
C ARG A 348 -9.53 19.77 36.75
N TYR A 349 -8.81 20.83 37.13
CA TYR A 349 -8.09 20.89 38.40
C TYR A 349 -8.88 21.68 39.44
N PHE A 350 -8.93 21.12 40.65
CA PHE A 350 -9.60 21.67 41.82
C PHE A 350 -11.06 22.10 41.54
N PHE A 351 -11.83 21.41 40.70
CA PHE A 351 -13.22 21.71 40.33
C PHE A 351 -13.47 22.98 39.49
N PHE A 352 -12.51 23.89 39.33
CA PHE A 352 -12.76 25.18 38.69
C PHE A 352 -11.74 25.60 37.64
N ILE A 353 -10.55 24.99 37.59
CA ILE A 353 -9.58 25.25 36.53
C ILE A 353 -9.88 24.26 35.42
N SER A 354 -10.27 24.72 34.23
CA SER A 354 -10.45 23.83 33.07
C SER A 354 -9.12 23.20 32.67
N SER A 355 -9.18 21.92 32.34
CA SER A 355 -8.11 21.10 31.78
C SER A 355 -8.71 20.20 30.72
N ASP A 356 -9.54 20.78 29.87
CA ASP A 356 -10.20 20.08 28.76
C ASP A 356 -9.15 19.57 27.75
N GLY A 357 -9.52 18.54 26.99
CA GLY A 357 -8.70 18.05 25.88
C GLY A 357 -8.66 19.04 24.71
N VAL A 358 -7.97 18.64 23.66
CA VAL A 358 -7.96 19.35 22.37
C VAL A 358 -8.85 18.58 21.40
N ALA A 359 -9.67 19.29 20.63
CA ALA A 359 -10.54 18.66 19.64
C ALA A 359 -9.72 18.30 18.38
N GLY A 360 -10.07 17.21 17.70
CA GLY A 360 -9.32 16.70 16.56
C GLY A 360 -9.55 17.52 15.29
N ASN A 361 -8.55 17.62 14.42
CA ASN A 361 -8.74 18.30 13.13
C ASN A 361 -9.64 17.50 12.20
N SER A 362 -10.33 18.18 11.28
CA SER A 362 -11.04 17.50 10.19
C SER A 362 -10.07 17.02 9.12
N GLY A 363 -10.42 15.93 8.42
CA GLY A 363 -9.50 15.27 7.49
C GLY A 363 -9.33 16.02 6.17
N ASP A 364 -8.15 15.89 5.57
CA ASP A 364 -7.84 16.48 4.26
C ASP A 364 -8.57 15.77 3.12
N GLY A 365 -8.80 16.48 2.02
CA GLY A 365 -9.31 15.90 0.78
C GLY A 365 -8.26 15.04 0.08
N GLY A 366 -8.69 13.94 -0.54
CA GLY A 366 -7.81 13.06 -1.30
C GLY A 366 -7.29 13.71 -2.57
N VAL A 367 -6.12 13.30 -3.04
CA VAL A 367 -5.54 13.77 -4.31
C VAL A 367 -6.31 13.18 -5.50
N GLY A 368 -6.49 13.92 -6.59
CA GLY A 368 -7.08 13.43 -7.84
C GLY A 368 -6.15 12.46 -8.59
N GLY A 369 -6.73 11.45 -9.25
CA GLY A 369 -5.97 10.46 -10.02
C GLY A 369 -5.35 11.04 -11.29
N ALA A 370 -4.22 10.50 -11.74
CA ALA A 370 -3.63 10.89 -13.02
C ALA A 370 -4.47 10.42 -14.22
N GLY A 371 -4.47 11.16 -15.32
CA GLY A 371 -5.04 10.69 -16.59
C GLY A 371 -4.15 9.65 -17.27
N GLY A 372 -4.75 8.68 -17.96
CA GLY A 372 -4.03 7.66 -18.72
C GLY A 372 -3.40 8.23 -19.99
N ALA A 373 -2.30 7.64 -20.46
CA ALA A 373 -1.68 8.03 -21.72
C ALA A 373 -2.53 7.63 -22.94
N GLY A 374 -2.48 8.42 -24.00
CA GLY A 374 -3.06 8.05 -25.29
C GLY A 374 -2.23 6.98 -26.01
N GLY A 375 -2.90 6.06 -26.70
CA GLY A 375 -2.24 5.02 -27.50
C GLY A 375 -1.57 5.57 -28.75
N ALA A 376 -0.51 4.94 -29.23
CA ALA A 376 0.14 5.35 -30.47
C ALA A 376 -0.76 5.14 -31.70
N GLY A 377 -0.56 5.92 -32.76
CA GLY A 377 -1.21 5.66 -34.05
C GLY A 377 -0.66 4.40 -34.72
N GLY A 378 -1.50 3.69 -35.46
CA GLY A 378 -1.10 2.49 -36.21
C GLY A 378 -0.17 2.83 -37.38
N ALA A 379 0.69 1.89 -37.77
CA ALA A 379 1.53 2.06 -38.95
C ALA A 379 0.67 2.15 -40.24
N GLY A 380 1.11 2.95 -41.21
CA GLY A 380 0.50 2.94 -42.54
C GLY A 380 0.75 1.61 -43.28
N GLY A 381 -0.18 1.21 -44.13
CA GLY A 381 -0.08 -0.01 -44.93
C GLY A 381 1.01 0.08 -46.00
N VAL A 382 1.52 -1.08 -46.42
CA VAL A 382 2.58 -1.19 -47.44
C VAL A 382 2.01 -0.92 -48.84
N GLY A 383 2.77 -0.22 -49.67
CA GLY A 383 2.47 -0.09 -51.09
C GLY A 383 2.82 -1.37 -51.84
N GLN A 384 1.99 -1.77 -52.80
CA GLN A 384 2.25 -2.92 -53.67
C GLN A 384 3.33 -2.60 -54.71
N ASP A 385 4.18 -3.59 -54.96
CA ASP A 385 5.16 -3.52 -56.04
C ASP A 385 4.47 -3.40 -57.40
N GLY A 386 5.11 -2.67 -58.31
CA GLY A 386 4.65 -2.61 -59.69
C GLY A 386 4.83 -3.98 -60.37
N ALA A 387 3.87 -4.37 -61.20
CA ALA A 387 3.99 -5.60 -61.98
C ALA A 387 5.21 -5.53 -62.90
N ASP A 388 5.96 -6.61 -63.04
CA ASP A 388 7.03 -6.70 -64.02
C ASP A 388 6.46 -6.59 -65.45
N GLY A 389 7.21 -5.97 -66.35
CA GLY A 389 6.83 -5.84 -67.76
C GLY A 389 7.06 -7.15 -68.53
N ASP A 390 6.14 -7.52 -69.41
CA ASP A 390 6.34 -8.63 -70.35
C ASP A 390 6.97 -8.11 -71.67
N ASP A 391 7.91 -8.86 -72.25
CA ASP A 391 8.57 -8.59 -73.55
C ASP A 391 9.16 -7.16 -73.73
N GLN A 392 8.42 -6.25 -74.39
CA GLN A 392 8.81 -4.86 -74.70
C GLN A 392 8.09 -3.83 -73.79
N GLU A 393 7.29 -4.29 -72.83
CA GLU A 393 6.55 -3.41 -71.92
C GLU A 393 7.43 -2.94 -70.76
N ASN A 394 7.19 -1.71 -70.31
CA ASN A 394 7.84 -1.15 -69.12
C ASN A 394 7.28 -1.80 -67.86
N GLY A 395 8.11 -1.92 -66.82
CA GLY A 395 7.64 -2.32 -65.51
C GLY A 395 6.58 -1.34 -64.98
N GLY A 396 5.56 -1.88 -64.31
CA GLY A 396 4.53 -1.12 -63.63
C GLY A 396 5.10 -0.25 -62.51
N ALA A 397 4.43 0.85 -62.20
CA ALA A 397 4.81 1.70 -61.07
C ALA A 397 4.46 1.01 -59.75
N GLY A 398 5.38 1.06 -58.79
CA GLY A 398 5.08 0.75 -57.39
C GLY A 398 4.10 1.77 -56.81
N THR A 399 3.25 1.33 -55.91
CA THR A 399 2.19 2.17 -55.36
C THR A 399 2.59 2.80 -54.02
N TYR A 400 1.85 3.82 -53.61
CA TYR A 400 2.15 4.60 -52.42
C TYR A 400 1.96 3.80 -51.13
N GLY A 401 2.88 3.97 -50.18
CA GLY A 401 2.67 3.55 -48.81
C GLY A 401 1.58 4.39 -48.15
N GLY A 402 0.80 3.79 -47.26
CA GLY A 402 -0.29 4.47 -46.56
C GLY A 402 0.19 5.42 -45.48
N ALA A 403 -0.59 6.44 -45.12
CA ALA A 403 -0.23 7.33 -44.03
C ALA A 403 -0.25 6.60 -42.67
N GLY A 404 0.61 7.01 -41.75
CA GLY A 404 0.54 6.58 -40.35
C GLY A 404 -0.71 7.13 -39.66
N GLY A 405 -1.23 6.37 -38.70
CA GLY A 405 -2.40 6.74 -37.91
C GLY A 405 -2.11 7.87 -36.92
N ILE A 406 -3.14 8.58 -36.50
CA ILE A 406 -3.01 9.65 -35.50
C ILE A 406 -2.87 9.02 -34.10
N GLY A 407 -1.97 9.55 -33.26
CA GLY A 407 -1.88 9.16 -31.86
C GLY A 407 -3.12 9.58 -31.05
N GLY A 408 -3.50 8.76 -30.08
CA GLY A 408 -4.63 9.02 -29.19
C GLY A 408 -4.38 10.18 -28.23
N ALA A 409 -5.43 10.87 -27.80
CA ALA A 409 -5.31 11.93 -26.80
C ALA A 409 -5.02 11.35 -25.41
N GLY A 410 -4.23 12.06 -24.59
CA GLY A 410 -4.09 11.73 -23.17
C GLY A 410 -5.35 12.05 -22.37
N GLY A 411 -5.63 11.26 -21.35
CA GLY A 411 -6.77 11.45 -20.46
C GLY A 411 -6.58 12.64 -19.52
N ARG A 412 -7.67 13.25 -19.03
CA ARG A 412 -7.57 14.37 -18.08
C ARG A 412 -7.19 13.86 -16.70
N GLY A 413 -6.46 14.67 -15.94
CA GLY A 413 -6.27 14.44 -14.51
C GLY A 413 -7.58 14.62 -13.75
N GLY A 414 -7.78 13.80 -12.72
CA GLY A 414 -8.94 13.86 -11.84
C GLY A 414 -8.90 15.06 -10.90
N ALA A 415 -10.05 15.58 -10.49
CA ALA A 415 -10.09 16.67 -9.53
C ALA A 415 -9.65 16.21 -8.14
N GLY A 416 -9.01 17.09 -7.37
CA GLY A 416 -8.75 16.86 -5.95
C GLY A 416 -10.04 16.85 -5.13
N GLY A 417 -10.04 16.07 -4.06
CA GLY A 417 -11.13 15.96 -3.10
C GLY A 417 -11.23 17.20 -2.22
N THR A 418 -12.43 17.51 -1.74
CA THR A 418 -12.61 18.63 -0.79
C THR A 418 -12.14 18.26 0.60
N GLY A 419 -11.56 19.21 1.32
CA GLY A 419 -11.25 19.04 2.74
C GLY A 419 -12.50 18.88 3.61
N GLY A 420 -12.35 18.20 4.74
CA GLY A 420 -13.39 18.01 5.75
C GLY A 420 -13.83 19.34 6.36
N ALA A 421 -15.10 19.41 6.78
CA ALA A 421 -15.66 20.65 7.31
C ALA A 421 -15.07 21.03 8.68
N ALA A 422 -14.81 22.31 8.93
CA ALA A 422 -14.49 22.75 10.29
C ALA A 422 -15.70 22.54 11.23
N THR A 423 -15.43 22.28 12.52
CA THR A 423 -16.46 22.31 13.57
C THR A 423 -16.41 23.66 14.31
N GLU A 424 -17.23 23.84 15.36
CA GLU A 424 -17.13 25.04 16.22
C GLU A 424 -15.81 25.13 16.98
N THR A 425 -15.09 24.01 17.14
CA THR A 425 -13.91 23.86 18.01
C THR A 425 -12.65 23.41 17.26
N THR A 426 -12.74 23.08 15.97
CA THR A 426 -11.65 22.46 15.19
C THR A 426 -11.45 23.09 13.81
N GLY A 427 -10.23 23.02 13.28
CA GLY A 427 -9.87 23.50 11.94
C GLY A 427 -10.46 22.63 10.82
N ALA A 428 -10.71 23.24 9.67
CA ALA A 428 -11.05 22.53 8.44
C ALA A 428 -9.87 21.71 7.92
N GLY A 429 -10.18 20.65 7.18
CA GLY A 429 -9.17 19.96 6.36
C GLY A 429 -8.84 20.75 5.09
N ASP A 430 -7.64 20.53 4.57
CA ASP A 430 -7.18 21.10 3.31
C ASP A 430 -7.81 20.37 2.11
N GLY A 431 -7.93 21.06 0.98
CA GLY A 431 -8.34 20.43 -0.28
C GLY A 431 -7.21 19.60 -0.89
N GLY A 432 -7.54 18.43 -1.45
CA GLY A 432 -6.55 17.58 -2.12
C GLY A 432 -6.07 18.20 -3.44
N ALA A 433 -4.86 17.90 -3.87
CA ALA A 433 -4.36 18.36 -5.17
C ALA A 433 -5.11 17.69 -6.35
N GLY A 434 -5.16 18.36 -7.50
CA GLY A 434 -5.66 17.77 -8.75
C GLY A 434 -4.63 16.82 -9.37
N GLY A 435 -5.10 15.77 -10.05
CA GLY A 435 -4.24 14.81 -10.73
C GLY A 435 -3.60 15.37 -12.00
N VAL A 436 -2.49 14.79 -12.42
CA VAL A 436 -1.78 15.19 -13.65
C VAL A 436 -2.55 14.66 -14.89
N GLY A 437 -2.54 15.41 -15.99
CA GLY A 437 -3.10 14.95 -17.27
C GLY A 437 -2.19 13.92 -17.95
N GLY A 438 -2.76 12.92 -18.62
CA GLY A 438 -2.00 11.89 -19.32
C GLY A 438 -1.32 12.42 -20.58
N ALA A 439 -0.20 11.82 -20.97
CA ALA A 439 0.50 12.17 -22.21
C ALA A 439 -0.30 11.79 -23.46
N GLY A 440 -0.14 12.55 -24.54
CA GLY A 440 -0.69 12.19 -25.85
C GLY A 440 0.12 11.08 -26.53
N GLY A 441 -0.56 10.19 -27.25
CA GLY A 441 0.06 9.10 -27.99
C GLY A 441 0.90 9.58 -29.17
N VAL A 442 1.98 8.87 -29.50
CA VAL A 442 2.82 9.19 -30.66
C VAL A 442 2.07 8.87 -31.96
N GLY A 443 2.29 9.66 -33.02
CA GLY A 443 1.76 9.37 -34.34
C GLY A 443 2.35 8.10 -34.94
N GLY A 444 1.56 7.33 -35.69
CA GLY A 444 2.01 6.11 -36.34
C GLY A 444 3.04 6.38 -37.44
N PRO A 445 3.97 5.45 -37.70
CA PRO A 445 4.90 5.60 -38.82
C PRO A 445 4.18 5.49 -40.16
N GLY A 446 4.68 6.20 -41.17
CA GLY A 446 4.19 6.09 -42.54
C GLY A 446 4.51 4.71 -43.15
N GLY A 447 3.59 4.16 -43.93
CA GLY A 447 3.73 2.86 -44.57
C GLY A 447 4.83 2.85 -45.63
N THR A 448 5.51 1.72 -45.80
CA THR A 448 6.59 1.60 -46.78
C THR A 448 6.02 1.60 -48.21
N PRO A 449 6.70 2.23 -49.18
CA PRO A 449 6.26 2.22 -50.58
C PRO A 449 6.51 0.88 -51.26
N GLY A 450 5.74 0.60 -52.31
CA GLY A 450 6.03 -0.48 -53.26
C GLY A 450 7.20 -0.13 -54.17
N SER A 451 7.99 -1.13 -54.53
CA SER A 451 9.08 -1.03 -55.51
C SER A 451 8.50 -0.93 -56.93
N GLY A 452 9.26 -0.33 -57.85
CA GLY A 452 8.88 -0.37 -59.26
C GLY A 452 9.09 -1.76 -59.85
N GLY A 453 8.20 -2.20 -60.74
CA GLY A 453 8.37 -3.47 -61.46
C GLY A 453 9.59 -3.44 -62.37
N THR A 454 10.24 -4.58 -62.59
CA THR A 454 11.36 -4.70 -63.52
C THR A 454 10.89 -4.58 -64.98
N GLY A 455 11.77 -4.12 -65.87
CA GLY A 455 11.46 -3.99 -67.29
C GLY A 455 11.50 -5.34 -68.04
N GLY A 456 10.71 -5.48 -69.12
CA GLY A 456 10.65 -6.74 -69.89
C GLY A 456 11.99 -7.17 -70.52
N THR A 457 12.19 -8.48 -70.69
CA THR A 457 13.47 -9.11 -71.08
C THR A 457 13.71 -9.22 -72.61
N GLY A 458 12.91 -8.54 -73.43
CA GLY A 458 12.99 -8.59 -74.90
C GLY A 458 14.21 -7.86 -75.51
N ALA A 459 14.41 -8.01 -76.83
CA ALA A 459 15.55 -7.41 -77.56
C ALA A 459 15.61 -5.87 -77.51
N ASN A 460 14.49 -5.22 -77.17
CA ASN A 460 14.36 -3.81 -76.82
C ASN A 460 13.66 -3.70 -75.46
N GLY A 461 14.23 -4.32 -74.41
CA GLY A 461 13.59 -4.44 -73.10
C GLY A 461 13.07 -3.11 -72.54
N GLY A 462 11.90 -3.16 -71.89
CA GLY A 462 11.29 -1.99 -71.27
C GLY A 462 12.14 -1.42 -70.13
N THR A 463 11.95 -0.15 -69.79
CA THR A 463 12.57 0.44 -68.58
C THR A 463 11.82 -0.06 -67.34
N GLY A 464 12.53 -0.26 -66.23
CA GLY A 464 11.90 -0.53 -64.94
C GLY A 464 10.92 0.59 -64.54
N GLY A 465 9.85 0.20 -63.84
CA GLY A 465 8.86 1.13 -63.33
C GLY A 465 9.40 2.03 -62.22
N PRO A 466 8.84 3.23 -62.02
CA PRO A 466 9.18 4.05 -60.86
C PRO A 466 8.65 3.39 -59.57
N GLY A 467 9.41 3.49 -58.48
CA GLY A 467 8.94 3.09 -57.15
C GLY A 467 7.86 4.05 -56.61
N GLY A 468 7.04 3.56 -55.69
CA GLY A 468 6.07 4.35 -54.96
C GLY A 468 6.72 5.36 -54.01
N LYS A 469 5.97 6.37 -53.56
CA LYS A 469 6.39 7.22 -52.43
C LYS A 469 5.96 6.61 -51.10
N GLY A 470 6.80 6.76 -50.09
CA GLY A 470 6.47 6.36 -48.74
C GLY A 470 5.27 7.12 -48.17
N GLY A 471 4.60 6.50 -47.22
CA GLY A 471 3.53 7.09 -46.44
C GLY A 471 4.00 8.27 -45.58
N THR A 472 3.11 9.24 -45.38
CA THR A 472 3.37 10.33 -44.43
C THR A 472 3.25 9.83 -43.00
N ALA A 473 4.04 10.42 -42.11
CA ALA A 473 3.90 10.21 -40.67
C ALA A 473 2.51 10.57 -40.15
N GLY A 474 2.03 9.82 -39.17
CA GLY A 474 0.87 10.20 -38.36
C GLY A 474 1.18 11.38 -37.45
N VAL A 475 0.16 12.16 -37.12
CA VAL A 475 0.29 13.26 -36.15
C VAL A 475 0.19 12.68 -34.73
N GLY A 476 0.95 13.21 -33.78
CA GLY A 476 0.82 12.84 -32.37
C GLY A 476 -0.47 13.36 -31.74
N GLY A 477 -0.96 12.66 -30.73
CA GLY A 477 -2.13 13.05 -29.96
C GLY A 477 -1.84 14.21 -29.02
N SER A 478 -2.88 14.97 -28.66
CA SER A 478 -2.76 16.02 -27.64
C SER A 478 -2.62 15.41 -26.25
N GLY A 479 -1.83 16.05 -25.37
CA GLY A 479 -1.83 15.71 -23.94
C GLY A 479 -3.15 16.07 -23.25
N GLY A 480 -3.47 15.36 -22.18
CA GLY A 480 -4.63 15.62 -21.34
C GLY A 480 -4.44 16.86 -20.46
N THR A 481 -5.52 17.53 -20.07
CA THR A 481 -5.43 18.65 -19.13
C THR A 481 -5.25 18.12 -17.69
N GLY A 482 -4.55 18.87 -16.84
CA GLY A 482 -4.49 18.55 -15.42
C GLY A 482 -5.85 18.72 -14.72
N GLY A 483 -6.01 18.03 -13.60
CA GLY A 483 -7.17 18.11 -12.73
C GLY A 483 -7.20 19.40 -11.93
N VAL A 484 -8.39 19.88 -11.59
CA VAL A 484 -8.54 21.03 -10.70
C VAL A 484 -8.26 20.60 -9.26
N GLY A 485 -7.58 21.43 -8.48
CA GLY A 485 -7.40 21.19 -7.05
C GLY A 485 -8.72 21.19 -6.30
N GLY A 486 -8.80 20.38 -5.25
CA GLY A 486 -9.94 20.32 -4.35
C GLY A 486 -10.13 21.63 -3.59
N ARG A 487 -11.37 22.00 -3.30
CA ARG A 487 -11.64 23.16 -2.45
C ARG A 487 -11.27 22.84 -1.00
N GLY A 488 -10.70 23.81 -0.28
CA GLY A 488 -10.71 23.79 1.18
C GLY A 488 -12.14 23.98 1.71
N SER A 489 -12.36 23.78 3.01
CA SER A 489 -13.71 23.91 3.58
C SER A 489 -14.27 25.34 3.51
N GLU A 490 -15.59 25.47 3.28
CA GLU A 490 -16.31 26.76 3.15
C GLU A 490 -16.67 27.45 4.50
N THR A 491 -16.13 27.02 5.65
CA THR A 491 -16.50 27.53 7.00
C THR A 491 -15.46 28.48 7.64
N LEU A 492 -15.79 29.04 8.83
CA LEU A 492 -15.17 30.23 9.48
C LEU A 492 -13.64 30.19 9.71
N ALA A 493 -13.00 29.03 9.65
CA ALA A 493 -11.56 28.84 9.61
C ALA A 493 -11.22 28.00 8.37
N ALA A 494 -11.07 28.66 7.22
CA ALA A 494 -10.97 27.99 5.93
C ALA A 494 -9.67 27.18 5.81
N GLY A 495 -9.79 25.91 5.41
CA GLY A 495 -8.65 25.11 4.94
C GLY A 495 -8.14 25.65 3.61
N VAL A 496 -6.87 25.38 3.28
CA VAL A 496 -6.28 25.82 2.02
C VAL A 496 -6.84 24.97 0.87
N GLY A 497 -7.13 25.59 -0.27
CA GLY A 497 -7.49 24.85 -1.47
C GLY A 497 -6.29 24.08 -2.03
N GLY A 498 -6.54 22.88 -2.55
CA GLY A 498 -5.50 22.07 -3.19
C GLY A 498 -4.98 22.73 -4.46
N ALA A 499 -3.72 22.46 -4.80
CA ALA A 499 -3.13 22.89 -6.06
C ALA A 499 -3.78 22.16 -7.25
N GLY A 500 -3.86 22.82 -8.41
CA GLY A 500 -4.23 22.16 -9.66
C GLY A 500 -3.12 21.23 -10.16
N GLY A 501 -3.50 20.16 -10.85
CA GLY A 501 -2.56 19.25 -11.49
C GLY A 501 -1.97 19.84 -12.78
N ALA A 502 -0.77 19.39 -13.12
CA ALA A 502 -0.11 19.75 -14.38
C ALA A 502 -0.84 19.11 -15.59
N GLY A 503 -0.78 19.77 -16.75
CA GLY A 503 -1.23 19.17 -18.01
C GLY A 503 -0.24 18.15 -18.54
N GLY A 504 -0.73 17.16 -19.27
CA GLY A 504 0.07 16.15 -19.95
C GLY A 504 0.78 16.68 -21.19
N VAL A 505 1.92 16.07 -21.50
CA VAL A 505 2.74 16.41 -22.68
C VAL A 505 2.06 15.90 -23.95
N ALA A 506 2.15 16.65 -25.06
CA ALA A 506 1.64 16.21 -26.36
C ALA A 506 2.53 15.14 -26.98
N GLY A 507 1.91 14.20 -27.71
CA GLY A 507 2.62 13.16 -28.43
C GLY A 507 3.41 13.71 -29.61
N ASN A 508 4.58 13.10 -29.85
CA ASN A 508 5.39 13.39 -31.03
C ASN A 508 4.70 12.88 -32.31
N GLY A 509 5.00 13.50 -33.47
CA GLY A 509 4.61 12.93 -34.76
C GLY A 509 5.37 11.64 -35.05
N GLY A 510 4.81 10.78 -35.89
CA GLY A 510 5.46 9.55 -36.34
C GLY A 510 6.64 9.80 -37.29
N GLU A 511 7.37 8.75 -37.63
CA GLU A 511 8.41 8.79 -38.66
C GLU A 511 7.80 8.56 -40.06
N GLY A 512 8.18 9.38 -41.05
CA GLY A 512 7.78 9.17 -42.45
C GLY A 512 8.70 8.15 -43.13
N SER A 513 8.20 7.42 -44.13
CA SER A 513 9.01 6.43 -44.85
C SER A 513 9.69 7.03 -46.09
N THR A 514 10.88 6.52 -46.42
CA THR A 514 11.64 6.90 -47.63
C THR A 514 10.98 6.33 -48.89
N GLY A 515 11.17 6.99 -50.04
CA GLY A 515 10.62 6.53 -51.33
C GLY A 515 11.14 5.16 -51.77
N GLY A 516 10.34 4.45 -52.56
CA GLY A 516 10.65 3.12 -53.07
C GLY A 516 11.75 3.14 -54.12
N THR A 517 12.51 2.05 -54.21
CA THR A 517 13.54 1.85 -55.23
C THR A 517 12.89 1.69 -56.60
N GLY A 518 13.44 2.35 -57.62
CA GLY A 518 13.01 2.15 -59.01
C GLY A 518 13.32 0.73 -59.47
N GLY A 519 12.52 0.19 -60.38
CA GLY A 519 12.73 -1.14 -60.95
C GLY A 519 14.02 -1.20 -61.76
N GLU A 520 14.68 -2.36 -61.72
CA GLU A 520 15.89 -2.60 -62.51
C GLU A 520 15.55 -2.74 -64.01
N PRO A 521 16.42 -2.26 -64.93
CA PRO A 521 16.27 -2.52 -66.36
C PRO A 521 16.35 -4.03 -66.65
N GLY A 522 15.55 -4.53 -67.61
CA GLY A 522 15.64 -5.93 -68.03
C GLY A 522 16.98 -6.28 -68.67
N ASP A 523 17.44 -7.53 -68.50
CA ASP A 523 18.68 -8.05 -69.10
C ASP A 523 18.59 -8.10 -70.65
N GLY A 524 18.98 -7.01 -71.30
CA GLY A 524 18.99 -6.93 -72.76
C GLY A 524 19.98 -7.90 -73.41
N GLY A 525 19.53 -8.71 -74.35
CA GLY A 525 20.39 -9.56 -75.17
C GLY A 525 21.40 -8.76 -76.02
N ALA A 526 22.66 -8.73 -75.58
CA ALA A 526 23.94 -8.44 -76.26
C ALA A 526 24.10 -7.33 -77.34
N THR A 527 23.07 -6.61 -77.80
CA THR A 527 23.22 -5.64 -78.91
C THR A 527 22.42 -4.32 -78.81
N GLY A 528 21.66 -4.09 -77.74
CA GLY A 528 20.96 -2.82 -77.50
C GLY A 528 21.54 -2.07 -76.28
N GLY A 529 21.65 -0.74 -76.36
CA GLY A 529 22.17 0.08 -75.26
C GLY A 529 21.28 -0.01 -74.01
N THR A 530 21.89 -0.21 -72.84
CA THR A 530 21.24 -0.29 -71.52
C THR A 530 20.35 0.92 -71.26
N GLY A 531 19.05 0.70 -71.01
CA GLY A 531 18.13 1.74 -70.54
C GLY A 531 18.55 2.29 -69.18
N ALA A 532 18.34 3.58 -68.94
CA ALA A 532 18.65 4.21 -67.66
C ALA A 532 17.71 3.69 -66.55
N ALA A 533 18.24 3.41 -65.36
CA ALA A 533 17.47 3.03 -64.18
C ALA A 533 16.41 4.10 -63.83
N GLY A 534 15.25 3.68 -63.34
CA GLY A 534 14.21 4.59 -62.89
C GLY A 534 14.68 5.45 -61.71
N ASN A 535 14.31 6.75 -61.70
CA ASN A 535 14.60 7.63 -60.57
C ASN A 535 13.79 7.20 -59.33
N GLY A 536 14.46 6.97 -58.19
CA GLY A 536 13.81 6.73 -56.90
C GLY A 536 12.96 7.91 -56.42
N GLY A 537 11.90 7.65 -55.66
CA GLY A 537 10.99 8.69 -55.15
C GLY A 537 11.62 9.58 -54.07
N ASN A 538 11.25 10.87 -54.03
CA ASN A 538 11.67 11.79 -52.96
C ASN A 538 11.04 11.41 -51.60
N ALA A 539 11.81 11.55 -50.51
CA ALA A 539 11.35 11.33 -49.13
C ALA A 539 10.22 12.29 -48.72
N ALA A 540 9.26 11.83 -47.92
CA ALA A 540 8.24 12.67 -47.30
C ALA A 540 8.83 13.42 -46.08
N ASN A 541 8.54 14.71 -45.95
CA ASN A 541 8.93 15.50 -44.77
C ASN A 541 8.12 15.04 -43.52
N GLY A 542 8.80 14.93 -42.38
CA GLY A 542 8.19 14.54 -41.09
C GLY A 542 7.12 15.52 -40.58
N GLY A 543 6.17 14.99 -39.80
CA GLY A 543 5.02 15.74 -39.27
C GLY A 543 5.38 16.77 -38.20
N THR A 544 4.54 17.81 -38.07
CA THR A 544 4.63 18.80 -36.97
C THR A 544 4.03 18.22 -35.69
N GLY A 545 4.74 18.34 -34.55
CA GLY A 545 4.24 17.94 -33.23
C GLY A 545 2.97 18.69 -32.82
N GLY A 546 2.13 18.06 -32.00
CA GLY A 546 0.87 18.64 -31.51
C GLY A 546 1.07 19.80 -30.53
N ASN A 547 0.08 20.69 -30.42
CA ASN A 547 0.08 21.78 -29.43
C ASN A 547 -0.04 21.20 -28.00
N GLY A 548 0.80 21.67 -27.07
CA GLY A 548 0.72 21.29 -25.65
C GLY A 548 -0.57 21.77 -24.97
N GLY A 549 -1.06 21.02 -23.98
CA GLY A 549 -2.24 21.39 -23.20
C GLY A 549 -1.98 22.62 -22.32
N THR A 550 -2.95 23.54 -22.24
CA THR A 550 -2.92 24.65 -21.28
C THR A 550 -3.17 24.11 -19.87
N GLY A 551 -2.29 24.42 -18.91
CA GLY A 551 -2.52 24.14 -17.50
C GLY A 551 -3.84 24.75 -16.99
N GLY A 552 -4.47 24.10 -16.00
CA GLY A 552 -5.70 24.61 -15.41
C GLY A 552 -5.50 25.99 -14.75
N PRO A 553 -6.51 26.88 -14.75
CA PRO A 553 -6.41 28.16 -14.05
C PRO A 553 -6.24 27.94 -12.52
N PRO A 554 -5.55 28.86 -11.81
CA PRO A 554 -5.55 28.89 -10.35
C PRO A 554 -6.99 28.88 -9.80
N GLY A 555 -7.21 28.13 -8.71
CA GLY A 555 -8.51 28.06 -8.03
C GLY A 555 -9.04 29.44 -7.68
N VAL A 556 -10.24 29.76 -8.16
CA VAL A 556 -10.87 31.07 -8.01
C VAL A 556 -11.42 31.29 -6.59
N SER A 557 -11.10 32.43 -5.98
CA SER A 557 -12.05 33.17 -5.13
C SER A 557 -12.86 34.11 -6.05
N GLY A 558 -14.18 34.20 -5.83
CA GLY A 558 -15.16 34.54 -6.87
C GLY A 558 -15.22 36.00 -7.38
N GLY A 559 -15.60 36.14 -8.66
CA GLY A 559 -16.06 37.37 -9.34
C GLY A 559 -16.03 37.27 -10.88
N PRO A 560 -16.92 37.91 -11.69
CA PRO A 560 -17.28 37.42 -13.03
C PRO A 560 -16.72 38.18 -14.26
N GLY A 561 -16.35 37.43 -15.31
CA GLY A 561 -16.63 37.66 -16.75
C GLY A 561 -15.90 38.78 -17.53
N GLY A 562 -15.15 38.41 -18.58
CA GLY A 562 -14.73 39.29 -19.69
C GLY A 562 -14.40 38.51 -20.96
N GLY A 563 -14.96 38.94 -22.11
CA GLY A 563 -14.98 38.21 -23.39
C GLY A 563 -13.67 38.14 -24.18
N GLY A 564 -13.70 37.30 -25.22
CA GLY A 564 -12.54 36.83 -25.99
C GLY A 564 -11.76 37.88 -26.79
N GLY A 565 -10.58 37.45 -27.23
CA GLY A 565 -9.72 38.13 -28.20
C GLY A 565 -9.06 37.10 -29.13
N ASP A 566 -8.96 37.48 -30.40
CA ASP A 566 -8.66 36.63 -31.56
C ASP A 566 -7.28 35.96 -31.57
N GLY A 567 -7.22 34.87 -32.33
CA GLY A 567 -6.03 34.07 -32.57
C GLY A 567 -4.88 34.84 -33.23
N GLY A 568 -3.66 34.52 -32.79
CA GLY A 568 -2.40 34.93 -33.41
C GLY A 568 -1.71 33.73 -34.07
N ALA A 569 -1.29 33.94 -35.31
CA ALA A 569 -0.74 32.98 -36.27
C ALA A 569 0.54 32.24 -35.82
N GLY A 570 0.74 31.04 -36.37
CA GLY A 570 1.88 30.17 -36.12
C GLY A 570 3.13 30.42 -36.96
N GLY A 571 4.08 29.50 -36.79
CA GLY A 571 5.36 29.33 -37.52
C GLY A 571 6.56 29.43 -36.58
N ALA A 572 7.59 28.58 -36.58
CA ALA A 572 7.99 27.46 -37.44
C ALA A 572 8.82 26.44 -36.61
N GLY A 573 8.82 25.17 -37.04
CA GLY A 573 9.65 24.11 -36.43
C GLY A 573 11.13 24.16 -36.81
N GLY A 574 11.96 23.45 -36.04
CA GLY A 574 13.35 23.14 -36.41
C GLY A 574 14.18 22.43 -35.33
N ARG A 575 14.64 21.22 -35.69
CA ARG A 575 15.72 20.37 -35.12
C ARG A 575 15.56 19.79 -33.70
N GLY A 576 15.53 18.46 -33.64
CA GLY A 576 15.97 17.71 -32.46
C GLY A 576 17.42 18.07 -32.13
N GLY A 577 17.63 18.48 -30.88
CA GLY A 577 18.95 18.62 -30.27
C GLY A 577 19.24 17.41 -29.39
N THR A 578 20.51 17.01 -29.36
CA THR A 578 21.15 16.10 -28.41
C THR A 578 20.85 16.47 -26.94
N PRO A 579 21.07 15.55 -25.97
CA PRO A 579 20.64 15.70 -24.57
C PRO A 579 21.07 17.03 -23.95
N ALA A 580 20.16 17.69 -23.23
CA ALA A 580 20.49 18.89 -22.47
C ALA A 580 21.21 18.49 -21.16
N GLU A 581 22.47 18.89 -21.06
CA GLU A 581 23.10 19.22 -19.77
C GLU A 581 22.21 20.19 -18.98
N GLY A 582 22.29 20.11 -17.65
CA GLY A 582 21.42 20.82 -16.70
C GLY A 582 21.20 22.31 -17.01
N GLY A 583 19.93 22.73 -16.95
CA GLY A 583 19.55 24.14 -17.07
C GLY A 583 19.87 24.93 -15.81
N THR A 584 20.52 26.08 -15.96
CA THR A 584 20.71 27.08 -14.90
C THR A 584 19.37 27.74 -14.50
N PRO A 585 19.16 28.11 -13.22
CA PRO A 585 17.96 28.80 -12.74
C PRO A 585 17.68 30.15 -13.42
N GLY A 586 16.40 30.46 -13.68
CA GLY A 586 15.94 31.75 -14.24
C GLY A 586 15.96 32.91 -13.21
N GLN A 587 16.24 34.14 -13.67
CA GLN A 587 16.32 35.34 -12.82
C GLN A 587 14.96 35.83 -12.30
N ALA A 588 14.95 36.41 -11.10
CA ALA A 588 13.79 36.96 -10.39
C ALA A 588 13.27 38.30 -10.98
N GLY A 589 11.95 38.53 -11.00
CA GLY A 589 11.32 39.77 -11.49
C GLY A 589 11.06 40.82 -10.40
N SER A 590 11.29 42.11 -10.58
CA SER A 590 11.21 43.11 -9.49
C SER A 590 9.81 43.26 -8.84
N PHE A 591 9.70 43.20 -7.50
CA PHE A 591 8.47 43.49 -6.72
C PHE A 591 7.85 44.87 -7.03
N GLY A 592 6.51 44.95 -7.07
CA GLY A 592 5.76 46.20 -6.90
C GLY A 592 5.63 46.59 -5.41
N SER A 593 5.51 47.89 -5.11
CA SER A 593 5.53 48.43 -3.74
C SER A 593 4.33 48.02 -2.87
N ASP A 594 4.59 47.83 -1.58
CA ASP A 594 3.64 47.47 -0.52
C ASP A 594 2.36 48.33 -0.49
N GLY A 595 1.20 47.67 -0.35
CA GLY A 595 -0.05 48.30 0.04
C GLY A 595 -0.12 48.52 1.55
N ALA A 596 -0.49 49.73 1.99
CA ALA A 596 -0.48 50.16 3.38
C ALA A 596 -1.38 49.32 4.30
N SER A 597 -0.89 49.11 5.53
CA SER A 597 -1.55 48.43 6.64
C SER A 597 -2.88 49.12 7.05
N GLY A 598 -3.97 48.36 7.07
CA GLY A 598 -5.22 48.76 7.73
C GLY A 598 -5.05 48.75 9.25
N SER A 599 -5.43 49.85 9.91
CA SER A 599 -5.24 50.06 11.36
C SER A 599 -6.11 49.14 12.24
N PRO A 600 -5.70 48.87 13.50
CA PRO A 600 -6.42 47.97 14.41
C PRO A 600 -7.72 48.60 14.92
N GLY A 601 -8.85 47.91 14.75
CA GLY A 601 -10.10 48.24 15.42
C GLY A 601 -10.11 47.74 16.86
N THR A 602 -9.95 48.63 17.82
CA THR A 602 -10.11 48.40 19.26
C THR A 602 -11.58 48.32 19.67
N GLY A 603 -11.92 47.39 20.58
CA GLY A 603 -12.99 47.61 21.57
C GLY A 603 -14.11 46.57 21.65
N LEU A 604 -13.99 45.70 22.66
CA LEU A 604 -15.03 45.17 23.58
C LEU A 604 -16.52 45.38 23.21
N VAL A 605 -17.35 44.31 23.33
CA VAL A 605 -18.48 44.23 24.31
C VAL A 605 -19.23 42.89 24.17
N ALA A 606 -19.26 42.18 25.31
CA ALA A 606 -20.32 41.33 25.89
C ALA A 606 -21.28 40.52 24.99
N ALA A 607 -21.21 39.21 25.22
CA ALA A 607 -22.28 38.25 24.99
C ALA A 607 -23.62 38.69 25.59
N ARG A 608 -24.71 38.61 24.80
CA ARG A 608 -26.05 38.25 25.28
C ARG A 608 -26.79 37.37 24.27
N ILE A 609 -27.15 36.20 24.75
CA ILE A 609 -28.15 35.26 24.22
C ILE A 609 -29.50 35.97 24.04
N ARG A 610 -30.16 35.82 22.88
CA ARG A 610 -31.60 35.47 22.77
C ARG A 610 -32.07 35.22 21.34
N ALA A 611 -33.02 34.29 21.28
CA ALA A 611 -33.62 33.63 20.13
C ALA A 611 -34.64 34.45 19.32
N ALA A 612 -34.96 33.87 18.14
CA ALA A 612 -36.24 33.86 17.42
C ALA A 612 -36.51 34.89 16.30
N ALA A 613 -36.44 34.35 15.07
CA ALA A 613 -37.49 34.30 14.04
C ALA A 613 -37.88 35.53 13.17
N VAL A 614 -38.21 35.17 11.91
CA VAL A 614 -39.06 35.80 10.88
C VAL A 614 -38.37 36.76 9.88
N GLY A 615 -38.37 36.39 8.58
CA GLY A 615 -38.02 37.27 7.44
C GLY A 615 -39.16 38.23 7.03
N PRO A 616 -39.28 38.74 5.78
CA PRO A 616 -38.36 38.62 4.63
C PRO A 616 -38.12 39.95 3.83
N ALA A 617 -37.21 39.84 2.84
CA ALA A 617 -37.26 40.42 1.48
C ALA A 617 -36.96 41.92 1.16
N LEU A 618 -35.98 42.11 0.26
CA LEU A 618 -35.98 42.84 -1.03
C LEU A 618 -34.89 43.92 -1.28
N SER A 619 -34.28 43.74 -2.47
CA SER A 619 -33.69 44.69 -3.44
C SER A 619 -32.27 45.28 -3.22
N GLN A 620 -31.26 44.60 -3.80
CA GLN A 620 -30.50 44.94 -5.05
C GLN A 620 -30.04 46.40 -5.31
N PRO A 621 -29.04 46.66 -6.21
CA PRO A 621 -27.80 45.91 -6.56
C PRO A 621 -26.57 46.82 -6.93
N VAL A 622 -25.49 46.18 -7.45
CA VAL A 622 -24.36 46.68 -8.31
C VAL A 622 -23.38 47.72 -7.69
N GLU A 623 -22.06 47.76 -7.94
CA GLU A 623 -21.23 47.38 -9.10
C GLU A 623 -19.80 46.92 -8.70
N THR A 624 -19.27 46.07 -9.57
CA THR A 624 -17.95 45.41 -9.66
C THR A 624 -16.86 46.25 -10.33
N ALA A 625 -15.61 45.76 -10.20
CA ALA A 625 -14.45 45.85 -11.10
C ALA A 625 -13.25 46.55 -10.44
N GLU A 626 -12.29 45.79 -9.91
CA GLU A 626 -11.22 45.04 -10.59
C GLU A 626 -9.92 45.83 -10.76
N THR A 627 -8.89 45.12 -10.32
CA THR A 627 -7.46 45.35 -10.30
C THR A 627 -6.82 45.40 -11.69
N THR A 628 -5.64 46.03 -11.76
CA THR A 628 -4.59 45.65 -12.73
C THR A 628 -3.38 45.10 -11.98
N ALA A 629 -2.78 44.06 -12.54
CA ALA A 629 -1.79 43.17 -11.97
C ALA A 629 -0.33 43.58 -12.30
N MET A 630 0.65 43.17 -11.47
CA MET A 630 1.64 42.11 -11.80
C MET A 630 3.05 42.28 -11.14
N ALA A 631 3.49 41.13 -10.60
CA ALA A 631 4.82 40.48 -10.72
C ALA A 631 5.99 40.78 -9.76
N ALA A 632 5.98 40.09 -8.60
CA ALA A 632 6.90 39.04 -8.09
C ALA A 632 8.43 39.00 -8.39
N THR A 633 9.24 39.07 -7.30
CA THR A 633 10.59 38.44 -7.13
C THR A 633 10.52 37.27 -6.14
N ALA A 634 11.44 36.34 -6.37
CA ALA A 634 11.75 35.05 -5.76
C ALA A 634 11.72 34.89 -4.22
N MET A 635 11.36 33.64 -3.86
CA MET A 635 11.92 32.81 -2.79
C MET A 635 12.03 33.45 -1.40
N ALA A 636 10.95 33.32 -0.64
CA ALA A 636 11.03 33.13 0.80
C ALA A 636 10.04 32.02 1.18
N THR A 637 10.58 31.00 1.83
CA THR A 637 9.88 30.02 2.65
C THR A 637 8.87 30.73 3.56
N GLY A 638 7.60 30.70 3.17
CA GLY A 638 6.50 31.04 4.07
C GLY A 638 6.30 29.84 4.98
N SER A 639 6.96 29.87 6.14
CA SER A 639 6.61 29.04 7.28
C SER A 639 5.09 29.11 7.47
N VAL A 640 4.39 28.02 7.15
CA VAL A 640 3.04 27.82 7.68
C VAL A 640 3.27 27.56 9.15
N ALA A 641 3.12 28.61 9.96
CA ALA A 641 3.10 28.45 11.40
C ALA A 641 1.99 27.45 11.70
N GLN A 642 2.39 26.24 12.12
CA GLN A 642 1.55 25.30 12.84
C GLN A 642 0.70 26.14 13.80
N ALA A 643 -0.62 26.05 13.67
CA ALA A 643 -1.56 26.81 14.48
C ALA A 643 -1.22 26.53 15.94
N THR A 644 -0.39 27.40 16.52
CA THR A 644 -0.04 27.34 17.91
C THR A 644 -1.29 27.82 18.59
N ILE A 645 -2.08 26.89 19.14
CA ILE A 645 -3.12 27.26 20.09
C ILE A 645 -2.35 27.95 21.23
N THR A 646 -2.32 29.27 21.21
CA THR A 646 -1.76 30.07 22.30
C THR A 646 -2.69 29.90 23.49
N GLY A 647 -2.43 28.85 24.28
CA GLY A 647 -2.81 28.79 25.68
C GLY A 647 -2.14 29.94 26.45
N PRO A 648 -2.67 30.31 27.62
CA PRO A 648 -2.39 31.59 28.25
C PRO A 648 -0.91 31.73 28.62
N THR A 649 -0.23 32.72 28.04
CA THR A 649 1.18 33.02 28.33
C THR A 649 1.36 33.53 29.76
N GLY A 650 1.62 32.62 30.69
CA GLY A 650 1.98 32.91 32.08
C GLY A 650 2.67 31.70 32.72
N ALA A 651 3.39 31.91 33.84
CA ALA A 651 4.10 30.86 34.56
C ALA A 651 3.22 29.66 35.00
N GLY A 652 1.89 29.81 34.99
CA GLY A 652 0.93 28.73 35.24
C GLY A 652 0.67 27.81 34.03
N ALA A 653 0.86 28.27 32.79
CA ALA A 653 0.67 27.44 31.59
C ALA A 653 1.84 26.47 31.35
N ASP A 654 3.07 26.91 31.67
CA ASP A 654 4.25 26.03 31.67
C ASP A 654 4.13 24.95 32.77
N PHE A 655 3.55 25.30 33.94
CA PHE A 655 3.25 24.30 34.97
C PHE A 655 2.17 23.30 34.53
N SER A 656 1.04 23.74 33.98
CA SER A 656 -0.04 22.81 33.58
C SER A 656 0.37 21.89 32.43
N GLN A 657 1.13 22.39 31.45
CA GLN A 657 1.62 21.58 30.34
C GLN A 657 2.62 20.52 30.82
N ARG A 658 3.58 20.90 31.69
CA ARG A 658 4.56 19.94 32.23
C ARG A 658 3.95 18.94 33.20
N PHE A 659 3.00 19.39 34.02
CA PHE A 659 2.26 18.48 34.91
C PHE A 659 1.44 17.47 34.10
N ASN A 660 0.79 17.91 33.01
CA ASN A 660 0.10 17.02 32.10
C ASN A 660 1.04 16.07 31.38
N TYR A 661 2.19 16.55 30.89
CA TYR A 661 3.18 15.65 30.30
C TYR A 661 3.62 14.57 31.29
N ILE A 662 3.93 14.91 32.54
CA ILE A 662 4.36 13.92 33.51
C ILE A 662 3.25 12.91 33.83
N PHE A 663 2.02 13.38 34.12
CA PHE A 663 1.00 12.53 34.73
C PHE A 663 -0.20 12.16 33.86
N PHE A 664 -0.36 12.80 32.71
CA PHE A 664 -1.52 12.69 31.81
C PHE A 664 -1.13 12.90 30.34
N ASN A 665 0.06 12.42 29.95
CA ASN A 665 0.50 12.52 28.57
C ASN A 665 -0.48 11.77 27.68
N GLN A 666 -0.67 12.28 26.47
CA GLN A 666 -1.38 11.57 25.43
C GLN A 666 -0.42 11.39 24.27
N ALA A 667 -0.28 10.14 23.84
CA ALA A 667 0.58 9.73 22.74
C ALA A 667 0.19 10.51 21.48
N PRO A 668 1.15 10.83 20.60
CA PRO A 668 0.84 11.52 19.36
C PRO A 668 -0.05 10.65 18.46
N THR A 669 -0.77 11.28 17.54
CA THR A 669 -1.51 10.58 16.47
C THR A 669 -0.90 10.90 15.12
N ALA A 670 -1.10 10.03 14.12
CA ALA A 670 -0.62 10.25 12.76
C ALA A 670 -1.64 9.75 11.74
N ASN A 671 -1.98 10.60 10.77
CA ASN A 671 -2.91 10.29 9.69
C ASN A 671 -2.25 10.49 8.31
N PRO A 672 -1.36 9.55 7.90
CA PRO A 672 -0.60 9.70 6.67
C PRO A 672 -1.51 9.83 5.45
N ALA A 673 -1.13 10.72 4.53
CA ALA A 673 -1.75 10.87 3.23
C ALA A 673 -0.68 10.88 2.15
N SER A 674 -0.94 10.19 1.03
CA SER A 674 -0.03 10.12 -0.12
C SER A 674 -0.76 10.38 -1.43
N SER A 675 -0.03 10.88 -2.43
CA SER A 675 -0.48 10.95 -3.81
C SER A 675 -0.58 9.55 -4.42
N PRO A 676 -1.34 9.36 -5.52
CA PRO A 676 -1.09 8.27 -6.45
C PRO A 676 0.37 8.31 -6.93
N SER A 677 0.89 7.17 -7.39
CA SER A 677 2.19 7.14 -8.05
C SER A 677 2.16 7.88 -9.38
N ASP A 678 3.22 8.62 -9.67
CA ASP A 678 3.41 9.29 -10.95
C ASP A 678 3.42 8.28 -12.12
N PRO A 679 2.68 8.52 -13.22
CA PRO A 679 2.58 7.56 -14.32
C PRO A 679 3.83 7.46 -15.19
N GLU A 680 4.79 8.38 -15.09
CA GLU A 680 6.04 8.34 -15.87
C GLU A 680 7.17 7.68 -15.08
N ASN A 681 7.31 7.99 -13.79
CA ASN A 681 8.45 7.54 -12.98
C ASN A 681 8.07 6.79 -11.69
N GLY A 682 6.78 6.62 -11.41
CA GLY A 682 6.30 5.89 -10.23
C GLY A 682 6.52 6.61 -8.89
N SER A 683 7.03 7.84 -8.87
CA SER A 683 7.29 8.59 -7.63
C SER A 683 6.01 8.89 -6.86
N ILE A 684 6.12 8.95 -5.53
CA ILE A 684 5.00 9.20 -4.63
C ILE A 684 5.37 10.33 -3.68
N THR A 685 4.46 11.27 -3.47
CA THR A 685 4.61 12.34 -2.47
C THR A 685 3.61 12.14 -1.36
N GLY A 686 3.94 12.57 -0.15
CA GLY A 686 2.98 12.50 0.94
C GLY A 686 3.44 13.22 2.19
N ARG A 687 2.61 13.10 3.23
CA ARG A 687 2.91 13.61 4.57
C ARG A 687 2.40 12.62 5.61
N VAL A 688 3.14 12.49 6.71
CA VAL A 688 2.74 11.66 7.87
C VAL A 688 1.57 12.30 8.63
N ASN A 689 1.44 13.63 8.59
CA ASN A 689 0.42 14.39 9.32
C ASN A 689 0.37 14.01 10.81
N GLY A 690 1.52 14.09 11.47
CA GLY A 690 1.61 13.84 12.91
C GLY A 690 1.02 14.99 13.72
N SER A 691 0.23 14.66 14.72
CA SER A 691 -0.44 15.59 15.61
C SER A 691 0.04 15.39 17.04
N SER A 692 0.38 16.50 17.69
CA SER A 692 0.73 16.46 19.10
C SER A 692 -0.52 16.42 19.96
N ASN A 693 -0.56 15.47 20.88
CA ASN A 693 -1.66 15.35 21.83
C ASN A 693 -1.35 15.89 23.24
N ASN A 694 -0.16 16.44 23.45
CA ASN A 694 0.30 16.97 24.73
C ASN A 694 0.72 18.46 24.67
N GLY A 695 0.65 19.09 23.49
CA GLY A 695 0.98 20.50 23.29
C GLY A 695 2.47 20.78 23.04
N PHE A 696 3.31 19.75 22.96
CA PHE A 696 4.70 19.83 22.55
C PHE A 696 4.87 19.41 21.09
N ALA A 697 5.74 20.07 20.34
CA ALA A 697 5.92 19.78 18.91
C ALA A 697 6.32 18.31 18.69
N VAL A 698 5.76 17.70 17.64
CA VAL A 698 6.15 16.35 17.24
C VAL A 698 7.50 16.35 16.53
N THR A 699 8.27 15.30 16.74
CA THR A 699 9.47 14.94 15.99
C THR A 699 9.25 13.62 15.28
N TYR A 700 9.84 13.47 14.10
CA TYR A 700 9.75 12.25 13.30
C TYR A 700 11.10 11.54 13.27
N THR A 701 11.06 10.21 13.30
CA THR A 701 12.24 9.36 13.10
C THR A 701 11.82 8.17 12.24
N ILE A 702 12.57 7.85 11.18
CA ILE A 702 12.33 6.64 10.39
C ILE A 702 12.97 5.45 11.14
N THR A 703 12.16 4.46 11.52
CA THR A 703 12.62 3.23 12.20
C THR A 703 12.83 2.08 11.24
N GLU A 704 12.04 2.03 10.16
CA GLU A 704 12.24 1.12 9.04
C GLU A 704 12.17 1.92 7.74
N ASP A 705 13.24 1.86 6.95
CA ASP A 705 13.30 2.55 5.66
C ASP A 705 12.67 1.71 4.53
N VAL A 706 12.42 2.36 3.39
CA VAL A 706 11.90 1.73 2.17
C VAL A 706 12.88 0.68 1.62
N ARG A 707 12.35 -0.38 0.99
CA ARG A 707 13.15 -1.48 0.45
C ARG A 707 13.36 -1.42 -1.07
N TYR A 708 12.41 -0.82 -1.79
CA TYR A 708 12.29 -0.90 -3.25
C TYR A 708 12.45 0.46 -3.95
N GLY A 709 13.05 1.42 -3.25
CA GLY A 709 13.29 2.77 -3.73
C GLY A 709 14.18 3.57 -2.79
N THR A 710 14.04 4.89 -2.87
CA THR A 710 14.68 5.85 -1.97
C THR A 710 13.64 6.81 -1.42
N LEU A 711 13.83 7.21 -0.16
CA LEU A 711 12.93 8.12 0.56
C LEU A 711 13.67 9.41 0.90
N ASP A 712 13.22 10.54 0.35
CA ASP A 712 13.59 11.87 0.84
C ASP A 712 12.54 12.32 1.86
N PHE A 713 12.96 12.48 3.12
CA PHE A 713 12.06 12.72 4.24
C PHE A 713 12.42 14.01 4.99
N ASP A 714 11.44 14.90 5.14
CA ASP A 714 11.55 16.10 5.96
C ASP A 714 11.15 15.79 7.41
N TYR A 715 12.16 15.58 8.26
CA TYR A 715 12.03 15.30 9.69
C TYR A 715 11.38 16.43 10.51
N THR A 716 11.17 17.62 9.93
CA THR A 716 10.50 18.73 10.60
C THR A 716 9.00 18.74 10.30
N THR A 717 8.61 18.48 9.04
CA THR A 717 7.23 18.63 8.59
C THR A 717 6.49 17.30 8.40
N GLY A 718 7.23 16.19 8.45
CA GLY A 718 6.76 14.84 8.14
C GLY A 718 6.43 14.64 6.66
N ALA A 719 6.85 15.56 5.79
CA ALA A 719 6.67 15.43 4.34
C ALA A 719 7.69 14.47 3.76
N PHE A 720 7.30 13.73 2.73
CA PHE A 720 8.18 12.78 2.07
C PHE A 720 7.99 12.74 0.55
N TYR A 721 9.07 12.38 -0.13
CA TYR A 721 9.14 12.11 -1.55
C TYR A 721 9.82 10.77 -1.76
N TYR A 722 9.07 9.79 -2.27
CA TYR A 722 9.54 8.44 -2.56
C TYR A 722 9.82 8.28 -4.05
N THR A 723 11.00 7.73 -4.37
CA THR A 723 11.41 7.39 -5.74
C THR A 723 11.65 5.88 -5.84
N PRO A 724 10.82 5.12 -6.58
CA PRO A 724 11.04 3.69 -6.74
C PRO A 724 12.26 3.39 -7.60
N ILE A 725 12.75 2.15 -7.52
CA ILE A 725 13.73 1.63 -8.49
C ILE A 725 13.08 1.61 -9.89
N ASP A 726 13.72 2.19 -10.89
CA ASP A 726 13.19 2.31 -12.27
C ASP A 726 12.64 1.01 -12.85
N LYS A 727 13.31 -0.13 -12.59
CA LYS A 727 12.89 -1.46 -13.07
C LYS A 727 11.58 -1.96 -12.44
N LEU A 728 11.12 -1.35 -11.35
CA LEU A 728 9.88 -1.67 -10.66
C LEU A 728 8.73 -0.75 -11.08
N VAL A 729 8.98 0.31 -11.85
CA VAL A 729 7.92 1.23 -12.32
C VAL A 729 7.00 0.54 -13.33
N ALA A 730 7.55 -0.22 -14.28
CA ALA A 730 6.77 -0.91 -15.30
C ALA A 730 5.86 -2.03 -14.72
N PRO A 731 6.38 -2.97 -13.91
CA PRO A 731 5.53 -3.98 -13.27
C PRO A 731 4.73 -3.41 -12.08
N GLY A 732 5.15 -2.29 -11.49
CA GLY A 732 4.63 -1.80 -10.21
C GLY A 732 5.27 -2.53 -9.03
N ILE A 733 5.08 -2.01 -7.83
CA ILE A 733 5.48 -2.65 -6.56
C ILE A 733 4.74 -1.99 -5.40
N VAL A 734 4.56 -2.71 -4.29
CA VAL A 734 4.15 -2.10 -3.02
C VAL A 734 5.35 -2.07 -2.07
N ASP A 735 5.74 -0.89 -1.65
CA ASP A 735 6.78 -0.64 -0.67
C ASP A 735 6.18 -0.09 0.63
N GLN A 736 6.98 0.02 1.68
CA GLN A 736 6.57 0.59 2.95
C GLN A 736 7.75 1.14 3.73
N PHE A 737 7.48 2.12 4.58
CA PHE A 737 8.42 2.57 5.61
C PHE A 737 7.68 2.79 6.92
N THR A 738 8.39 2.66 8.04
CA THR A 738 7.85 2.88 9.38
C THR A 738 8.47 4.13 9.98
N VAL A 739 7.61 5.04 10.45
CA VAL A 739 8.01 6.29 11.11
C VAL A 739 7.52 6.28 12.54
N THR A 740 8.41 6.60 13.47
CA THR A 740 8.05 6.96 14.83
C THR A 740 7.69 8.44 14.87
N VAL A 741 6.50 8.74 15.37
CA VAL A 741 6.07 10.11 15.70
C VAL A 741 6.20 10.26 17.21
N ASN A 742 6.99 11.22 17.68
CA ASN A 742 7.27 11.41 19.10
C ASN A 742 6.90 12.83 19.55
N ASN A 743 6.16 12.99 20.65
CA ASN A 743 5.81 14.28 21.23
C ASN A 743 6.44 14.50 22.63
N GLY A 744 7.33 13.62 23.07
CA GLY A 744 8.06 13.74 24.34
C GLY A 744 9.37 14.53 24.24
N THR A 745 10.06 14.45 23.10
CA THR A 745 11.38 15.07 22.89
C THR A 745 11.37 16.57 23.19
N ALA A 746 10.31 17.28 22.77
CA ALA A 746 10.16 18.71 23.02
C ALA A 746 9.69 19.04 24.46
N ALA A 747 9.23 18.04 25.23
CA ALA A 747 8.76 18.18 26.60
C ALA A 747 9.85 17.98 27.66
N GLU A 748 10.92 17.25 27.32
CA GLU A 748 12.02 16.91 28.22
C GLU A 748 12.74 18.16 28.77
N LEU A 749 12.98 18.16 30.09
CA LEU A 749 13.83 19.13 30.77
C LEU A 749 15.30 18.69 30.73
N PRO A 750 16.25 19.61 30.63
CA PRO A 750 17.67 19.25 30.73
C PRO A 750 18.12 19.04 32.19
N GLY A 751 19.11 18.16 32.39
CA GLY A 751 19.84 17.99 33.65
C GLY A 751 19.05 17.26 34.75
N PHE A 752 19.31 17.59 36.02
CA PHE A 752 18.68 16.90 37.16
C PHE A 752 17.15 17.02 37.17
N LEU A 753 16.61 18.17 36.74
CA LEU A 753 15.15 18.35 36.67
C LEU A 753 14.52 17.44 35.61
N GLY A 754 15.21 17.19 34.49
CA GLY A 754 14.85 16.17 33.50
C GLY A 754 14.85 14.76 34.08
N ALA A 755 15.91 14.40 34.81
CA ALA A 755 15.97 13.08 35.46
C ALA A 755 14.81 12.84 36.44
N VAL A 756 14.39 13.88 37.17
CA VAL A 756 13.21 13.78 38.05
C VAL A 756 11.91 13.74 37.26
N GLN A 757 11.79 14.54 36.19
CA GLN A 757 10.62 14.54 35.30
C GLN A 757 10.42 13.16 34.65
N ASN A 758 11.47 12.60 34.04
CA ASN A 758 11.42 11.30 33.36
C ASN A 758 11.12 10.20 34.38
N TRP A 759 11.77 10.19 35.55
CA TRP A 759 11.42 9.24 36.61
C TRP A 759 9.93 9.31 37.01
N LEU A 760 9.37 10.51 37.15
CA LEU A 760 7.95 10.69 37.47
C LEU A 760 7.04 10.28 36.31
N HIS A 761 7.44 10.57 35.07
CA HIS A 761 6.69 10.27 33.85
C HIS A 761 6.68 8.76 33.56
N ASP A 762 7.83 8.09 33.64
CA ASP A 762 7.96 6.63 33.53
C ASP A 762 7.12 5.94 34.60
N THR A 763 7.19 6.44 35.85
CA THR A 763 6.33 5.92 36.94
C THR A 763 4.84 6.14 36.63
N ALA A 764 4.48 7.24 35.97
CA ALA A 764 3.11 7.50 35.57
C ALA A 764 2.66 6.61 34.41
N ILE A 765 3.54 6.26 33.47
CA ILE A 765 3.30 5.26 32.41
C ILE A 765 3.08 3.88 33.04
N ASP A 766 3.96 3.46 33.96
CA ASP A 766 3.85 2.17 34.66
C ASP A 766 2.55 2.04 35.47
N LEU A 767 1.99 3.16 35.93
CA LEU A 767 0.71 3.23 36.63
C LEU A 767 -0.49 3.41 35.68
N GLY A 768 -0.26 3.54 34.37
CA GLY A 768 -1.29 3.82 33.37
C GLY A 768 -1.91 5.22 33.49
N LEU A 769 -1.30 6.13 34.26
CA LEU A 769 -1.70 7.52 34.40
C LEU A 769 -1.35 8.36 33.17
N SER A 770 -0.25 8.01 32.50
CA SER A 770 0.30 8.71 31.35
C SER A 770 0.49 7.74 30.17
N GLN A 771 0.28 8.20 28.94
CA GLN A 771 0.60 7.43 27.74
C GLN A 771 2.07 7.63 27.35
N GLU A 772 2.57 6.71 26.51
CA GLU A 772 3.89 6.81 25.91
C GLU A 772 4.06 8.06 25.04
N ASP A 773 5.32 8.46 24.84
CA ASP A 773 5.69 9.66 24.11
C ASP A 773 5.68 9.49 22.59
N SER A 774 5.48 8.27 22.09
CA SER A 774 5.55 7.99 20.67
C SER A 774 4.60 6.91 20.21
N ILE A 775 4.27 6.97 18.92
CA ILE A 775 3.64 5.89 18.18
C ILE A 775 4.50 5.54 16.97
N GLU A 776 4.39 4.31 16.49
CA GLU A 776 4.90 3.92 15.18
C GLU A 776 3.76 3.88 14.16
N LYS A 777 4.03 4.38 12.96
CA LYS A 777 3.11 4.30 11.84
C LYS A 777 3.83 3.76 10.61
N THR A 778 3.33 2.66 10.07
CA THR A 778 3.77 2.14 8.78
C THR A 778 3.00 2.82 7.65
N ILE A 779 3.71 3.43 6.71
CA ILE A 779 3.15 4.06 5.53
C ILE A 779 3.35 3.11 4.34
N THR A 780 2.24 2.69 3.73
CA THR A 780 2.26 1.85 2.53
C THR A 780 2.33 2.72 1.27
N LEU A 781 3.27 2.41 0.40
CA LEU A 781 3.53 3.11 -0.85
C LEU A 781 3.24 2.19 -2.03
N THR A 782 2.18 2.48 -2.81
CA THR A 782 1.79 1.66 -3.96
C THR A 782 2.22 2.34 -5.24
N VAL A 783 3.20 1.73 -5.93
CA VAL A 783 3.62 2.12 -7.28
C VAL A 783 2.78 1.36 -8.29
N ASP A 784 1.91 2.06 -9.00
CA ASP A 784 1.04 1.44 -9.99
C ASP A 784 1.82 1.15 -11.28
N GLY A 785 1.91 -0.13 -11.69
CA GLY A 785 2.74 -0.53 -12.84
C GLY A 785 2.32 0.11 -14.17
N THR A 786 3.24 0.72 -14.93
CA THR A 786 2.91 1.48 -16.17
C THR A 786 3.32 0.81 -17.47
N GLY A 787 3.91 -0.39 -17.41
CA GLY A 787 4.34 -1.15 -18.58
C GLY A 787 3.22 -1.90 -19.30
N ASP A 788 3.58 -2.60 -20.38
CA ASP A 788 2.63 -3.39 -21.20
C ASP A 788 1.97 -4.54 -20.41
N ASN A 789 2.65 -5.04 -19.37
CA ASN A 789 2.16 -6.11 -18.49
C ASN A 789 2.36 -5.73 -17.00
N PRO A 790 1.52 -4.83 -16.43
CA PRO A 790 1.60 -4.48 -15.02
C PRO A 790 1.34 -5.70 -14.12
N GLY A 791 2.02 -5.78 -12.99
CA GLY A 791 1.91 -6.89 -12.03
C GLY A 791 2.61 -8.18 -12.47
N VAL A 792 3.44 -8.13 -13.50
CA VAL A 792 4.21 -9.28 -14.00
C VAL A 792 5.70 -9.07 -13.74
N TYR A 793 6.31 -9.99 -13.00
CA TYR A 793 7.69 -9.93 -12.55
C TYR A 793 8.46 -11.15 -13.08
N GLY A 794 9.66 -10.92 -13.62
CA GLY A 794 10.49 -11.99 -14.21
C GLY A 794 10.09 -12.36 -15.64
N ASP A 795 10.65 -13.46 -16.13
CA ASP A 795 10.57 -13.87 -17.54
C ASP A 795 10.35 -15.38 -17.65
N ILE A 796 9.29 -15.77 -18.36
CA ILE A 796 8.94 -17.19 -18.58
C ILE A 796 9.96 -17.88 -19.49
N ASP A 797 10.69 -17.14 -20.33
CA ASP A 797 11.72 -17.69 -21.22
C ASP A 797 12.92 -18.25 -20.44
N ASN A 798 13.08 -17.88 -19.17
CA ASN A 798 14.04 -18.51 -18.25
C ASN A 798 13.75 -20.00 -18.03
N GLY A 799 12.58 -20.50 -18.43
CA GLY A 799 12.30 -21.94 -18.55
C GLY A 799 13.32 -22.70 -19.40
N LYS A 800 14.05 -22.03 -20.30
CA LYS A 800 15.13 -22.65 -21.10
C LYS A 800 16.31 -23.15 -20.26
N TYR A 801 16.50 -22.67 -19.04
CA TYR A 801 17.58 -23.10 -18.15
C TYR A 801 17.21 -24.32 -17.30
N TRP A 802 15.97 -24.80 -17.38
CA TRP A 802 15.51 -25.95 -16.61
C TRP A 802 16.33 -27.21 -16.89
N VAL A 803 16.71 -27.91 -15.81
CA VAL A 803 17.38 -29.20 -15.88
C VAL A 803 16.70 -30.17 -14.91
N LYS A 804 16.42 -31.38 -15.40
CA LYS A 804 15.87 -32.48 -14.62
C LYS A 804 16.92 -33.05 -13.67
N GLN A 805 16.59 -33.28 -12.40
CA GLN A 805 17.48 -34.00 -11.49
C GLN A 805 17.48 -35.49 -11.78
N SER A 806 18.65 -36.11 -11.63
CA SER A 806 18.86 -37.56 -11.67
C SER A 806 18.97 -38.19 -10.28
N TYR A 807 19.19 -37.38 -9.25
CA TYR A 807 19.43 -37.76 -7.86
C TYR A 807 18.55 -36.95 -6.88
N GLU A 808 18.61 -37.23 -5.58
CA GLU A 808 17.95 -36.43 -4.52
C GLU A 808 18.76 -35.16 -4.20
N ASN A 809 18.85 -34.24 -5.18
CA ASN A 809 19.76 -33.09 -5.13
C ASN A 809 19.12 -31.77 -5.61
N CYS A 810 17.81 -31.59 -5.35
CA CYS A 810 17.02 -30.43 -5.81
C CYS A 810 17.72 -29.08 -5.56
N THR A 811 18.31 -28.86 -4.38
CA THR A 811 19.06 -27.64 -4.05
C THR A 811 20.20 -27.36 -5.02
N LEU A 812 20.99 -28.37 -5.40
CA LEU A 812 22.09 -28.21 -6.36
C LEU A 812 21.57 -27.90 -7.76
N MET A 813 20.42 -28.46 -8.13
CA MET A 813 19.81 -28.21 -9.42
C MET A 813 19.19 -26.83 -9.49
N ALA A 814 18.48 -26.37 -8.46
CA ALA A 814 18.02 -24.99 -8.34
C ALA A 814 19.18 -23.99 -8.41
N THR A 815 20.29 -24.31 -7.75
CA THR A 815 21.55 -23.55 -7.82
C THR A 815 22.09 -23.48 -9.25
N ALA A 816 22.19 -24.61 -9.94
CA ALA A 816 22.67 -24.68 -11.31
C ALA A 816 21.79 -23.88 -12.28
N MET A 817 20.45 -24.00 -12.15
CA MET A 817 19.49 -23.26 -12.97
C MET A 817 19.60 -21.74 -12.74
N SER A 818 19.85 -21.31 -11.50
CA SER A 818 20.04 -19.90 -11.16
C SER A 818 21.35 -19.33 -11.72
N VAL A 819 22.46 -20.09 -11.64
CA VAL A 819 23.74 -19.73 -12.27
C VAL A 819 23.60 -19.64 -13.79
N ALA A 820 22.95 -20.64 -14.39
CA ALA A 820 22.65 -20.69 -15.82
C ALA A 820 21.84 -19.48 -16.28
N GLN A 821 20.81 -19.09 -15.52
CA GLN A 821 19.98 -17.92 -15.78
C GLN A 821 20.78 -16.63 -15.80
N LEU A 822 21.61 -16.39 -14.77
CA LEU A 822 22.40 -15.17 -14.67
C LEU A 822 23.50 -15.11 -15.74
N ASN A 823 24.10 -16.25 -16.09
CA ASN A 823 25.19 -16.30 -17.08
C ASN A 823 24.69 -16.40 -18.53
N GLY A 824 23.40 -16.67 -18.75
CA GLY A 824 22.87 -16.87 -20.10
C GLY A 824 23.29 -18.20 -20.73
N THR A 825 23.64 -19.20 -19.92
CA THR A 825 24.19 -20.48 -20.38
C THR A 825 23.23 -21.63 -20.15
N VAL A 826 22.86 -22.36 -21.20
CA VAL A 826 21.94 -23.51 -21.08
C VAL A 826 22.71 -24.79 -20.73
N GLY A 827 22.27 -25.50 -19.69
CA GLY A 827 22.87 -26.77 -19.26
C GLY A 827 24.25 -26.66 -18.61
N VAL A 828 24.66 -25.43 -18.24
CA VAL A 828 25.93 -25.16 -17.57
C VAL A 828 25.65 -24.26 -16.36
N PRO A 829 26.04 -24.67 -15.13
CA PRO A 829 26.74 -25.91 -14.80
C PRO A 829 25.86 -27.17 -14.98
N SER A 830 26.49 -28.32 -15.27
CA SER A 830 25.80 -29.61 -15.40
C SER A 830 25.61 -30.27 -14.03
N GLU A 831 24.61 -31.15 -13.90
CA GLU A 831 24.37 -31.91 -12.66
C GLU A 831 25.63 -32.67 -12.19
N ALA A 832 26.35 -33.33 -13.11
CA ALA A 832 27.58 -34.04 -12.78
C ALA A 832 28.68 -33.12 -12.23
N TYR A 833 28.77 -31.88 -12.74
CA TYR A 833 29.70 -30.88 -12.20
C TYR A 833 29.29 -30.45 -10.79
N MET A 834 28.00 -30.16 -10.57
CA MET A 834 27.50 -29.76 -9.25
C MET A 834 27.70 -30.84 -8.19
N VAL A 835 27.41 -32.11 -8.52
CA VAL A 835 27.63 -33.25 -7.62
C VAL A 835 29.12 -33.42 -7.30
N ALA A 836 30.00 -33.34 -8.31
CA ALA A 836 31.45 -33.42 -8.09
C ALA A 836 31.97 -32.28 -7.20
N LEU A 837 31.41 -31.08 -7.38
CA LEU A 837 31.75 -29.91 -6.57
C LEU A 837 31.31 -30.08 -5.11
N ALA A 838 30.05 -30.47 -4.87
CA ALA A 838 29.50 -30.62 -3.53
C ALA A 838 30.12 -31.80 -2.75
N THR A 839 30.47 -32.89 -3.43
CA THR A 839 31.16 -34.04 -2.80
C THR A 839 32.62 -33.76 -2.45
N ALA A 840 33.26 -32.78 -3.11
CA ALA A 840 34.61 -32.35 -2.80
C ALA A 840 34.68 -31.29 -1.69
N THR A 841 33.61 -30.52 -1.49
CA THR A 841 33.59 -29.32 -0.65
C THR A 841 33.09 -29.64 0.77
N ASP A 842 33.73 -29.05 1.79
CA ASP A 842 33.33 -29.22 3.19
C ASP A 842 32.06 -28.40 3.48
N SER A 843 31.13 -28.98 4.23
CA SER A 843 29.86 -28.34 4.61
C SER A 843 30.08 -27.29 5.70
N VAL A 844 29.43 -26.14 5.54
CA VAL A 844 29.29 -25.11 6.58
C VAL A 844 28.06 -25.37 7.46
N ALA A 845 27.01 -25.98 6.90
CA ALA A 845 25.81 -26.36 7.65
C ALA A 845 26.06 -27.53 8.61
N SER A 846 26.91 -28.48 8.21
CA SER A 846 27.29 -29.67 8.98
C SER A 846 28.82 -29.77 9.11
N PRO A 847 29.44 -29.00 10.05
CA PRO A 847 30.90 -28.98 10.21
C PRO A 847 31.50 -30.37 10.41
N GLY A 848 32.51 -30.69 9.60
CA GLY A 848 33.18 -32.00 9.61
C GLY A 848 32.62 -33.02 8.62
N GLN A 849 31.59 -32.66 7.85
CA GLN A 849 31.06 -33.44 6.72
C GLN A 849 31.29 -32.74 5.37
N LYS A 850 31.09 -33.46 4.27
CA LYS A 850 31.02 -32.88 2.91
C LYS A 850 29.62 -32.32 2.65
N MET A 851 29.52 -31.28 1.82
CA MET A 851 28.23 -30.67 1.45
C MET A 851 27.25 -31.68 0.85
N TYR A 852 27.77 -32.69 0.15
CA TYR A 852 27.00 -33.82 -0.33
C TYR A 852 27.81 -35.10 -0.15
N LEU A 853 27.26 -36.12 0.51
CA LEU A 853 28.05 -37.32 0.86
C LEU A 853 28.17 -38.30 -0.31
N ALA A 854 27.14 -38.43 -1.16
CA ALA A 854 27.15 -39.23 -2.39
C ALA A 854 25.92 -38.92 -3.27
N ALA A 855 25.97 -39.29 -4.55
CA ALA A 855 24.85 -39.06 -5.47
C ALA A 855 23.59 -39.92 -5.18
N ASP A 856 23.75 -41.10 -4.57
CA ASP A 856 22.66 -42.06 -4.39
C ASP A 856 22.11 -42.12 -2.94
N ILE A 857 22.31 -41.06 -2.14
CA ILE A 857 21.76 -40.97 -0.78
C ILE A 857 20.59 -39.98 -0.73
N ALA A 858 19.68 -40.20 0.21
CA ALA A 858 18.48 -39.38 0.38
C ALA A 858 18.78 -38.01 1.03
N ASP A 859 19.94 -37.84 1.67
CA ASP A 859 20.30 -36.56 2.29
C ASP A 859 20.80 -35.60 1.21
N GLY A 860 19.99 -34.58 0.92
CA GLY A 860 20.31 -33.51 -0.02
C GLY A 860 21.36 -32.52 0.49
N VAL A 861 21.53 -31.42 -0.22
CA VAL A 861 22.45 -30.33 0.14
C VAL A 861 21.70 -29.24 0.89
N ALA A 862 22.25 -28.78 2.01
CA ALA A 862 21.72 -27.65 2.77
C ALA A 862 21.79 -26.34 1.97
N VAL A 863 20.82 -25.45 2.13
CA VAL A 863 20.77 -24.19 1.37
C VAL A 863 21.97 -23.29 1.71
N GLU A 864 22.44 -23.30 2.96
CA GLU A 864 23.63 -22.57 3.40
C GLU A 864 24.89 -23.00 2.63
N ASP A 865 25.02 -24.31 2.35
CA ASP A 865 26.12 -24.84 1.56
C ASP A 865 26.02 -24.40 0.08
N ALA A 866 24.82 -24.41 -0.48
CA ALA A 866 24.57 -23.92 -1.84
C ALA A 866 24.91 -22.43 -2.00
N VAL A 867 24.58 -21.60 -1.00
CA VAL A 867 24.95 -20.18 -0.95
C VAL A 867 26.47 -19.99 -0.91
N VAL A 868 27.20 -20.83 -0.17
CA VAL A 868 28.67 -20.81 -0.18
C VAL A 868 29.22 -21.12 -1.57
N LEU A 869 28.67 -22.13 -2.27
CA LEU A 869 29.09 -22.44 -3.65
C LEU A 869 28.81 -21.26 -4.60
N LEU A 870 27.64 -20.64 -4.50
CA LEU A 870 27.28 -19.45 -5.30
C LEU A 870 28.26 -18.31 -5.09
N ASN A 871 28.59 -17.99 -3.84
CA ASN A 871 29.47 -16.87 -3.49
C ASN A 871 30.94 -17.13 -3.81
N THR A 872 31.43 -18.35 -3.58
CA THR A 872 32.88 -18.63 -3.59
C THR A 872 33.37 -19.30 -4.87
N VAL A 873 32.53 -20.12 -5.52
CA VAL A 873 32.92 -20.89 -6.71
C VAL A 873 32.38 -20.23 -7.98
N PHE A 874 31.14 -19.75 -7.93
CA PHE A 874 30.51 -19.09 -9.08
C PHE A 874 30.71 -17.56 -9.08
N GLU A 875 31.32 -17.00 -8.03
CA GLU A 875 31.61 -15.57 -7.88
C GLU A 875 30.36 -14.70 -8.07
N LEU A 876 29.22 -15.18 -7.56
CA LEU A 876 27.94 -14.47 -7.52
C LEU A 876 27.73 -13.86 -6.13
N GLU A 877 26.74 -12.97 -6.01
CA GLU A 877 26.27 -12.48 -4.71
C GLU A 877 24.95 -13.19 -4.39
N ALA A 878 24.99 -14.09 -3.40
CA ALA A 878 23.84 -14.87 -2.94
C ALA A 878 23.63 -14.71 -1.44
N ALA A 879 22.37 -14.48 -1.04
CA ALA A 879 21.97 -14.42 0.36
C ALA A 879 20.59 -15.05 0.55
N THR A 880 20.42 -15.71 1.69
CA THR A 880 19.16 -16.35 2.09
C THR A 880 18.54 -15.56 3.23
N THR A 881 17.23 -15.32 3.15
CA THR A 881 16.44 -14.61 4.17
C THR A 881 15.24 -15.49 4.55
N LYS A 882 14.94 -15.58 5.85
CA LYS A 882 13.69 -16.15 6.39
C LYS A 882 12.85 -15.02 6.98
N TYR A 883 11.53 -15.18 6.98
CA TYR A 883 10.58 -14.18 7.44
C TYR A 883 9.72 -14.76 8.58
N PRO A 884 9.58 -14.10 9.75
CA PRO A 884 10.16 -12.79 10.10
C PRO A 884 11.68 -12.83 10.35
N GLY A 885 12.28 -14.02 10.43
CA GLY A 885 13.71 -14.18 10.69
C GLY A 885 14.12 -13.93 12.16
N THR A 886 13.13 -13.87 13.05
CA THR A 886 13.31 -13.69 14.49
C THR A 886 13.23 -15.02 15.24
N THR A 887 13.82 -15.03 16.44
CA THR A 887 13.71 -16.13 17.40
C THR A 887 12.98 -15.66 18.65
N ASP A 888 12.28 -16.57 19.32
CA ASP A 888 11.69 -16.30 20.63
C ASP A 888 12.76 -16.15 21.72
N ASP A 889 12.34 -15.86 22.96
CA ASP A 889 13.23 -15.72 24.12
C ASP A 889 14.02 -17.00 24.45
N ASN A 890 13.61 -18.16 23.92
CA ASN A 890 14.28 -19.44 24.07
C ASN A 890 15.30 -19.70 22.95
N GLY A 891 15.33 -18.86 21.92
CA GLY A 891 16.18 -19.00 20.74
C GLY A 891 15.56 -19.89 19.64
N ASP A 892 14.29 -20.26 19.75
CA ASP A 892 13.58 -21.03 18.74
C ASP A 892 13.02 -20.11 17.64
N PRO A 893 13.02 -20.50 16.34
CA PRO A 893 12.48 -19.66 15.27
C PRO A 893 11.00 -19.34 15.47
N VAL A 894 10.62 -18.06 15.34
CA VAL A 894 9.21 -17.65 15.36
C VAL A 894 8.52 -18.14 14.07
N PRO A 895 7.37 -18.83 14.17
CA PRO A 895 6.62 -19.26 12.98
C PRO A 895 6.16 -18.08 12.14
N ALA A 896 6.28 -18.18 10.82
CA ALA A 896 5.91 -17.12 9.91
C ALA A 896 4.38 -16.89 9.81
N THR A 897 3.98 -15.63 9.86
CA THR A 897 2.60 -15.20 9.62
C THR A 897 2.35 -15.01 8.12
N GLN A 898 1.07 -14.89 7.73
CA GLN A 898 0.74 -14.54 6.34
C GLN A 898 1.30 -13.17 5.91
N GLN A 899 1.49 -12.24 6.86
CA GLN A 899 2.06 -10.92 6.59
C GLN A 899 3.55 -11.01 6.24
N ASP A 900 4.29 -11.86 6.95
CA ASP A 900 5.68 -12.19 6.62
C ASP A 900 5.80 -12.76 5.20
N GLY A 901 4.85 -13.62 4.82
CA GLY A 901 4.76 -14.14 3.46
C GLY A 901 4.53 -13.05 2.41
N GLN A 902 3.74 -12.02 2.70
CA GLN A 902 3.57 -10.90 1.76
C GLN A 902 4.88 -10.12 1.58
N MET A 903 5.67 -9.95 2.65
CA MET A 903 6.99 -9.32 2.56
C MET A 903 7.95 -10.17 1.70
N ALA A 904 8.01 -11.48 1.97
CA ALA A 904 8.83 -12.41 1.19
C ALA A 904 8.45 -12.43 -0.30
N LEU A 905 7.15 -12.39 -0.61
CA LEU A 905 6.65 -12.33 -1.98
C LEU A 905 7.06 -11.01 -2.68
N ARG A 906 7.08 -9.87 -1.98
CA ARG A 906 7.54 -8.59 -2.55
C ARG A 906 9.05 -8.59 -2.80
N ASP A 907 9.85 -9.17 -1.91
CA ASP A 907 11.29 -9.32 -2.11
C ASP A 907 11.59 -10.22 -3.32
N LEU A 908 10.83 -11.31 -3.47
CA LEU A 908 10.87 -12.18 -4.65
C LEU A 908 10.48 -11.41 -5.94
N GLN A 909 9.38 -10.66 -5.93
CA GLN A 909 8.94 -9.84 -7.06
C GLN A 909 10.02 -8.83 -7.48
N ALA A 910 10.60 -8.11 -6.52
CA ALA A 910 11.64 -7.12 -6.76
C ALA A 910 12.92 -7.76 -7.32
N ALA A 911 13.32 -8.92 -6.80
CA ALA A 911 14.44 -9.69 -7.33
C ALA A 911 14.23 -10.06 -8.80
N LEU A 912 13.06 -10.64 -9.13
CA LEU A 912 12.75 -11.06 -10.49
C LEU A 912 12.69 -9.87 -11.47
N ALA A 913 12.03 -8.77 -11.10
CA ALA A 913 11.95 -7.59 -11.95
C ALA A 913 13.30 -6.89 -12.15
N THR A 914 14.19 -6.96 -11.17
CA THR A 914 15.55 -6.40 -11.31
C THR A 914 16.51 -7.30 -12.11
N GLY A 915 16.07 -8.50 -12.49
CA GLY A 915 16.83 -9.47 -13.28
C GLY A 915 17.73 -10.38 -12.44
N LYS A 916 17.48 -10.47 -11.13
CA LYS A 916 18.13 -11.42 -10.23
C LYS A 916 17.49 -12.80 -10.37
N ALA A 917 18.21 -13.84 -9.96
CA ALA A 917 17.65 -15.19 -9.81
C ALA A 917 17.16 -15.39 -8.38
N ALA A 918 16.13 -16.23 -8.20
CA ALA A 918 15.55 -16.51 -6.89
C ALA A 918 15.29 -18.00 -6.73
N MET A 919 15.59 -18.53 -5.54
CA MET A 919 15.26 -19.90 -5.14
C MET A 919 14.40 -19.86 -3.87
N ALA A 920 13.49 -20.83 -3.76
CA ALA A 920 12.58 -20.96 -2.63
C ALA A 920 12.46 -22.42 -2.20
N THR A 921 12.50 -22.65 -0.88
CA THR A 921 12.23 -23.96 -0.29
C THR A 921 10.75 -24.13 -0.04
N VAL A 922 10.16 -25.20 -0.57
CA VAL A 922 8.72 -25.43 -0.57
C VAL A 922 8.40 -26.86 -0.14
N ALA A 923 7.20 -27.06 0.40
CA ALA A 923 6.61 -28.38 0.53
C ALA A 923 6.23 -28.92 -0.85
N SER A 924 7.00 -29.88 -1.37
CA SER A 924 6.87 -30.41 -2.74
C SER A 924 5.46 -30.90 -3.05
N SER A 925 4.84 -31.61 -2.12
CA SER A 925 3.52 -32.21 -2.33
C SER A 925 2.41 -31.17 -2.53
N GLY A 926 2.54 -30.00 -1.92
CA GLY A 926 1.62 -28.86 -2.10
C GLY A 926 1.77 -28.23 -3.48
N VAL A 927 3.01 -28.02 -3.91
CA VAL A 927 3.31 -27.44 -5.22
C VAL A 927 2.93 -28.39 -6.36
N TRP A 928 3.30 -29.66 -6.29
CA TRP A 928 3.03 -30.64 -7.35
C TRP A 928 1.55 -30.96 -7.50
N SER A 929 0.80 -31.04 -6.41
CA SER A 929 -0.65 -31.33 -6.46
C SER A 929 -1.46 -30.13 -6.96
N ALA A 930 -0.95 -28.90 -6.81
CA ALA A 930 -1.61 -27.68 -7.26
C ALA A 930 -1.20 -27.22 -8.67
N ALA A 931 -0.16 -27.83 -9.25
CA ALA A 931 0.28 -27.51 -10.61
C ALA A 931 -0.84 -27.80 -11.62
N ILE A 932 -1.01 -26.92 -12.62
CA ILE A 932 -2.14 -27.00 -13.58
C ILE A 932 -2.10 -28.28 -14.44
N ASN A 933 -0.93 -28.91 -14.57
CA ASN A 933 -0.75 -30.22 -15.22
C ASN A 933 -0.21 -31.29 -14.23
N GLY A 934 -0.41 -31.09 -12.93
CA GLY A 934 0.07 -31.96 -11.87
C GLY A 934 -0.77 -33.24 -11.72
N GLU A 935 -0.12 -34.31 -11.26
CA GLU A 935 -0.80 -35.53 -10.84
C GLU A 935 -0.92 -35.54 -9.31
N PRO A 936 -2.07 -35.89 -8.71
CA PRO A 936 -2.24 -35.86 -7.26
C PRO A 936 -1.28 -36.82 -6.55
N SER A 937 -0.60 -36.35 -5.49
CA SER A 937 0.23 -37.23 -4.66
C SER A 937 -0.65 -38.17 -3.84
N GLY A 938 -0.34 -39.48 -3.83
CA GLY A 938 -1.16 -40.52 -3.20
C GLY A 938 -1.23 -40.47 -1.66
N THR A 939 -0.37 -39.67 -1.02
CA THR A 939 -0.33 -39.39 0.43
C THR A 939 0.44 -38.07 0.64
N PRO A 940 -0.23 -36.91 0.67
CA PRO A 940 0.47 -35.63 0.68
C PRO A 940 0.96 -35.22 2.08
N ASN A 941 2.20 -34.72 2.14
CA ASN A 941 2.74 -33.97 3.27
C ASN A 941 2.82 -32.49 2.88
N TYR A 942 1.79 -31.73 3.22
CA TYR A 942 1.65 -30.33 2.79
C TYR A 942 2.40 -29.32 3.67
N PHE A 943 3.06 -29.79 4.74
CA PHE A 943 3.58 -28.95 5.80
C PHE A 943 5.11 -28.99 5.91
N ASP A 944 5.72 -30.14 5.63
CA ASP A 944 7.17 -30.26 5.65
C ASP A 944 7.77 -29.71 4.35
N ALA A 945 8.56 -28.65 4.48
CA ALA A 945 9.36 -28.13 3.37
C ALA A 945 10.53 -29.07 3.10
N ASP A 946 10.50 -29.75 1.95
CA ASP A 946 11.42 -30.84 1.61
C ASP A 946 12.11 -30.61 0.26
N HIS A 947 11.84 -29.49 -0.42
CA HIS A 947 12.23 -29.32 -1.82
C HIS A 947 12.58 -27.89 -2.20
N GLU A 948 13.62 -27.71 -3.02
CA GLU A 948 14.09 -26.39 -3.48
C GLU A 948 13.74 -26.17 -4.97
N VAL A 949 13.19 -25.01 -5.30
CA VAL A 949 12.82 -24.65 -6.68
C VAL A 949 13.41 -23.31 -7.11
N ALA A 950 13.68 -23.13 -8.41
CA ALA A 950 14.05 -21.84 -8.96
C ALA A 950 12.78 -21.11 -9.45
N VAL A 951 12.49 -19.93 -8.89
CA VAL A 951 11.34 -19.12 -9.31
C VAL A 951 11.75 -18.25 -10.50
N ILE A 952 10.98 -18.28 -11.58
CA ILE A 952 11.33 -17.57 -12.82
C ILE A 952 10.37 -16.43 -13.20
N LYS A 953 9.10 -16.52 -12.78
CA LYS A 953 8.09 -15.47 -13.03
C LYS A 953 7.01 -15.47 -11.96
N VAL A 954 6.55 -14.29 -11.56
CA VAL A 954 5.34 -14.07 -10.76
C VAL A 954 4.38 -13.20 -11.57
N ASP A 955 3.13 -13.63 -11.68
CA ASP A 955 2.09 -12.97 -12.46
C ASP A 955 0.87 -12.72 -11.57
N LEU A 956 0.76 -11.49 -11.05
CA LEU A 956 -0.31 -11.11 -10.12
C LEU A 956 -1.66 -10.99 -10.82
N VAL A 957 -1.67 -10.69 -12.12
CA VAL A 957 -2.90 -10.53 -12.91
C VAL A 957 -3.62 -11.86 -13.04
N THR A 958 -2.87 -12.92 -13.32
CA THR A 958 -3.40 -14.29 -13.44
C THR A 958 -3.38 -15.07 -12.12
N GLY A 959 -2.69 -14.55 -11.10
CA GLY A 959 -2.55 -15.19 -9.80
C GLY A 959 -1.66 -16.43 -9.87
N ARG A 960 -0.51 -16.34 -10.57
CA ARG A 960 0.37 -17.47 -10.89
C ARG A 960 1.84 -17.22 -10.53
N VAL A 961 2.52 -18.29 -10.14
CA VAL A 961 3.98 -18.39 -10.03
C VAL A 961 4.45 -19.45 -11.02
N PHE A 962 5.57 -19.17 -11.70
CA PHE A 962 6.20 -20.09 -12.63
C PHE A 962 7.56 -20.51 -12.08
N LEU A 963 7.78 -21.82 -12.05
CA LEU A 963 8.93 -22.45 -11.42
C LEU A 963 9.73 -23.27 -12.43
N ASN A 964 11.05 -23.28 -12.29
CA ASN A 964 11.89 -24.35 -12.80
C ASN A 964 12.15 -25.33 -11.65
N ASP A 965 11.45 -26.47 -11.69
CA ASP A 965 11.48 -27.50 -10.67
C ASP A 965 12.13 -28.78 -11.23
N SER A 966 13.26 -29.20 -10.64
CA SER A 966 13.99 -30.38 -11.11
C SER A 966 13.31 -31.72 -10.73
N GLY A 967 12.35 -31.72 -9.80
CA GLY A 967 11.74 -32.88 -9.15
C GLY A 967 10.69 -33.65 -9.98
N PRO A 968 9.73 -33.00 -10.65
CA PRO A 968 8.80 -33.66 -11.58
C PRO A 968 9.31 -33.62 -13.03
N SER A 969 8.77 -34.47 -13.91
CA SER A 969 9.11 -34.46 -15.35
C SER A 969 8.51 -33.27 -16.10
N TYR A 970 7.48 -32.65 -15.54
CA TYR A 970 6.77 -31.47 -16.04
C TYR A 970 7.22 -30.17 -15.34
N GLY A 971 8.39 -30.18 -14.68
CA GLY A 971 8.86 -29.06 -13.86
C GLY A 971 9.46 -27.87 -14.63
N LYS A 972 9.51 -27.91 -15.96
CA LYS A 972 9.99 -26.80 -16.79
C LYS A 972 8.92 -25.70 -16.89
N ALA A 973 9.23 -24.49 -16.42
CA ALA A 973 8.29 -23.36 -16.36
C ALA A 973 6.90 -23.78 -15.80
N MET A 974 6.93 -24.61 -14.75
CA MET A 974 5.75 -25.17 -14.11
C MET A 974 4.90 -24.07 -13.50
N GLU A 975 3.63 -24.02 -13.89
CA GLU A 975 2.65 -23.04 -13.43
C GLU A 975 1.93 -23.51 -12.17
N VAL A 976 1.95 -22.65 -11.14
CA VAL A 976 1.36 -22.93 -9.81
C VAL A 976 0.53 -21.72 -9.36
N PRO A 977 -0.68 -21.92 -8.80
CA PRO A 977 -1.42 -20.82 -8.17
C PRO A 977 -0.63 -20.17 -7.04
N ILE A 978 -0.61 -18.82 -6.97
CA ILE A 978 0.14 -18.09 -5.93
C ILE A 978 -0.24 -18.56 -4.53
N GLY A 979 -1.53 -18.76 -4.24
CA GLY A 979 -1.97 -19.22 -2.92
C GLY A 979 -1.40 -20.59 -2.53
N ALA A 980 -1.27 -21.51 -3.49
CA ALA A 980 -0.68 -22.83 -3.26
C ALA A 980 0.84 -22.75 -3.06
N PHE A 981 1.53 -21.92 -3.85
CA PHE A 981 2.95 -21.63 -3.67
C PHE A 981 3.22 -21.02 -2.29
N MET A 982 2.48 -19.98 -1.91
CA MET A 982 2.61 -19.31 -0.61
C MET A 982 2.35 -20.26 0.55
N SER A 983 1.33 -21.12 0.46
CA SER A 983 1.06 -22.13 1.49
C SER A 983 2.19 -23.15 1.60
N ALA A 984 2.75 -23.60 0.47
CA ALA A 984 3.86 -24.56 0.47
C ALA A 984 5.18 -23.93 0.95
N TRP A 985 5.33 -22.62 0.80
CA TRP A 985 6.52 -21.87 1.20
C TRP A 985 6.53 -21.50 2.71
N GLN A 986 5.35 -21.40 3.31
CA GLN A 986 5.19 -21.03 4.73
C GLN A 986 5.87 -22.03 5.67
N GLY A 987 5.90 -23.32 5.32
CA GLY A 987 6.45 -24.39 6.18
C GLY A 987 7.95 -24.23 6.52
N ASN A 988 8.70 -23.41 5.75
CA ASN A 988 10.08 -23.04 6.06
C ASN A 988 10.25 -21.52 6.26
N ASN A 989 9.26 -20.86 6.84
CA ASN A 989 9.29 -19.43 7.13
C ASN A 989 9.62 -18.56 5.91
N TYR A 990 9.07 -18.91 4.75
CA TYR A 990 9.27 -18.21 3.49
C TYR A 990 10.75 -18.01 3.11
N GLU A 991 11.58 -19.02 3.36
CA GLU A 991 13.01 -18.98 3.02
C GLU A 991 13.23 -18.61 1.55
N LEU A 992 13.87 -17.46 1.32
CA LEU A 992 14.13 -16.88 0.00
C LEU A 992 15.63 -16.72 -0.21
N THR A 993 16.18 -17.36 -1.24
CA THR A 993 17.55 -17.11 -1.67
C THR A 993 17.56 -16.22 -2.90
N ILE A 994 18.13 -15.01 -2.79
CA ILE A 994 18.28 -14.06 -3.91
C ILE A 994 19.72 -14.10 -4.40
N ILE A 995 19.90 -14.19 -5.71
CA ILE A 995 21.19 -14.39 -6.36
C ILE A 995 21.37 -13.35 -7.46
N SER A 996 22.52 -12.67 -7.46
CA SER A 996 22.83 -11.63 -8.44
C SER A 996 24.30 -11.65 -8.86
N LYS A 997 24.61 -10.91 -9.94
CA LYS A 997 26.01 -10.67 -10.33
C LYS A 997 26.59 -9.57 -9.44
N PRO A 998 27.90 -9.62 -9.11
CA PRO A 998 28.56 -8.55 -8.38
C PRO A 998 28.38 -7.20 -9.06
N ALA A 999 28.19 -6.15 -8.27
CA ALA A 999 28.16 -4.78 -8.80
C ALA A 999 29.48 -4.47 -9.54
N ALA A 1000 29.39 -3.89 -10.74
CA ALA A 1000 30.58 -3.44 -11.44
C ALA A 1000 31.30 -2.39 -10.57
N PRO A 1001 32.64 -2.43 -10.42
CA PRO A 1001 33.35 -1.44 -9.63
C PRO A 1001 33.07 -0.05 -10.20
N SER A 1002 32.63 0.87 -9.34
CA SER A 1002 32.41 2.26 -9.72
C SER A 1002 33.70 2.83 -10.30
N SER A 1003 33.66 3.30 -11.54
CA SER A 1003 34.76 4.06 -12.10
C SER A 1003 34.85 5.40 -11.36
N GLU A 1004 35.78 5.50 -10.42
CA GLU A 1004 36.18 6.79 -9.82
C GLU A 1004 36.77 7.75 -10.87
#